data_AF-A0A2V1CYV6-F1
#
_entry.id   AF-A0A2V1CYV6-F1
#
_cell.length_a   1.000
_cell.length_b   1.000
_cell.length_c   1.000
_cell.angle_alpha   90.00
_cell.angle_beta   90.00
_cell.angle_gamma   90.00
#
_symmetry.space_group_name_H-M   'P 1'
#
loop_
_entity.id
_entity.type
_entity.pdbx_description
1 polymer ?
#
loop_
_entity_poly.entity_id
_entity_poly.type
_entity_poly.pdbx_seq_one_letter_code
_entity_poly.pdbx_strand_id
1 'polypeptide(L)'
;MTSQSLKSRRSSTVPDPYAAPHIYYGDHHDRNHFRARTFSAEANSHPGRNGTKASGFPTRRISHDEISIEPRRFLIQVEPTLKTLLSREDTDENYQITIDDKGPKVLSLGTLASNAHNKFDVRGTYMLSNLLQELTLAQDFGRKTIVLDEARLNENPVNRLSRLITHSFWDGLTRRIDGSNIAKVGRDPKDWTDDPRPRIYVPKGAPEQHEYYTRIAKENPEIRLDVQWLADNPSDEAYVRDLNEKPGLLAIAMEEYINEKGVKDMRGLPFVVPGGRFNELYGWDSYMESLGLLINNRVDLVKPMVTHFCFCIKHYGKILNANRSYYLCRSQPPFLTDMALRVYERIKHEPGALEFLREAILAAIKEYNTVWMAAPRLDEETGLSRYRPGGLGVPPETEATHFTHLIEPYAKKNNMTFQEFVRAYNYQEVSEPELDEYFRHDRAVRESGHDTSYRLESVAANLAVVDINALLYKYEVDIGRCIRNHFDDKLVVPKEFCGGDMKPGQVETSASWERRARKRRAAVDKYLWDEEAGMYFDYNTVKKERTGYESATTFWPMWSGLATPRQANLLIQKALPKFEVFGGLVSGTENSRGETSLDRPNRQWDYPFGWAPQQILAWVGFQRYGFDAEAQRIAYRWLSMVTKAFVDFNGVVVEKYNVTRPIDPHKVEAEYGNQGSEFKGVPREGFGWVNASYIYGLTLLSAHQIRALGALTTWDQFEQAMTDLGL
;
A
#
# COMPACT_ATOMS: atom_id res chain seq x y z
N MET A 1 -41.47 47.93 2.96
CA MET A 1 -41.49 47.51 4.38
C MET A 1 -41.21 46.02 4.43
N THR A 2 -39.92 45.66 4.50
CA THR A 2 -39.27 44.93 5.63
C THR A 2 -39.85 43.52 5.85
N SER A 3 -39.26 42.46 5.31
CA SER A 3 -38.10 41.72 5.86
C SER A 3 -38.24 41.40 7.34
N GLN A 4 -38.72 40.18 7.66
CA GLN A 4 -38.32 39.47 8.87
C GLN A 4 -37.63 38.17 8.44
N SER A 5 -36.30 38.21 8.45
CA SER A 5 -35.48 37.01 8.37
C SER A 5 -35.61 36.22 9.69
N LEU A 6 -35.95 34.95 9.56
CA LEU A 6 -35.75 33.96 10.61
C LEU A 6 -34.24 33.87 10.87
N LYS A 7 -33.82 34.40 12.02
CA LYS A 7 -32.44 34.35 12.49
C LYS A 7 -31.95 32.89 12.50
N SER A 8 -30.83 32.64 11.84
CA SER A 8 -30.10 31.38 11.99
C SER A 8 -29.70 31.18 13.45
N ARG A 9 -29.89 29.95 13.95
CA ARG A 9 -29.31 29.51 15.23
C ARG A 9 -27.80 29.75 15.17
N ARG A 10 -27.25 30.40 16.20
CA ARG A 10 -25.81 30.59 16.40
C ARG A 10 -25.07 29.27 16.18
N SER A 11 -24.23 29.22 15.15
CA SER A 11 -23.18 28.20 14.99
C SER A 11 -22.27 28.23 16.22
N SER A 12 -21.98 27.07 16.80
CA SER A 12 -21.05 26.91 17.91
C SER A 12 -19.65 27.35 17.47
N THR A 13 -19.08 28.33 18.13
CA THR A 13 -17.73 28.88 17.86
C THR A 13 -16.59 28.01 18.41
N VAL A 14 -16.82 26.71 18.63
CA VAL A 14 -15.81 25.77 19.14
C VAL A 14 -15.36 24.90 17.97
N PRO A 15 -14.08 24.90 17.59
CA PRO A 15 -13.56 23.99 16.57
C PRO A 15 -13.84 22.53 16.95
N ASP A 16 -14.22 21.71 15.97
CA ASP A 16 -14.35 20.27 16.16
C ASP A 16 -12.98 19.69 16.55
N PRO A 17 -12.82 19.05 17.73
CA PRO A 17 -11.53 18.55 18.21
C PRO A 17 -10.93 17.47 17.30
N TYR A 18 -11.75 16.83 16.45
CA TYR A 18 -11.32 15.78 15.53
C TYR A 18 -11.22 16.26 14.08
N ALA A 19 -11.34 17.57 13.82
CA ALA A 19 -11.16 18.12 12.49
C ALA A 19 -9.76 17.79 11.93
N ALA A 20 -9.67 17.64 10.61
CA ALA A 20 -8.41 17.40 9.91
C ALA A 20 -7.36 18.47 10.29
N PRO A 21 -6.05 18.13 10.33
CA PRO A 21 -5.00 19.05 10.79
C PRO A 21 -5.02 20.41 10.09
N HIS A 22 -5.29 20.46 8.78
CA HIS A 22 -5.37 21.72 8.03
C HIS A 22 -6.56 22.62 8.44
N ILE A 23 -7.63 22.03 8.99
CA ILE A 23 -8.77 22.78 9.55
C ILE A 23 -8.45 23.18 10.99
N TYR A 24 -7.93 22.23 11.78
CA TYR A 24 -7.64 22.43 13.20
C TYR A 24 -6.41 23.32 13.46
N TYR A 25 -5.46 23.45 12.54
CA TYR A 25 -4.28 24.32 12.70
C TYR A 25 -4.19 25.44 11.65
N GLY A 26 -5.07 25.46 10.65
CA GLY A 26 -5.07 26.46 9.57
C GLY A 26 -5.63 27.83 9.95
N ASP A 27 -5.90 28.65 8.93
CA ASP A 27 -6.18 30.09 9.02
C ASP A 27 -7.47 30.45 9.80
N HIS A 28 -8.36 29.49 10.06
CA HIS A 28 -9.59 29.72 10.83
C HIS A 28 -9.39 29.91 12.33
N HIS A 29 -8.20 29.61 12.86
CA HIS A 29 -7.88 29.89 14.27
C HIS A 29 -7.77 31.38 14.62
N ASP A 30 -7.84 32.27 13.63
CA ASP A 30 -7.73 33.72 13.84
C ASP A 30 -9.04 34.42 14.26
N ARG A 31 -10.17 33.73 14.35
CA ARG A 31 -11.47 34.39 14.61
C ARG A 31 -12.10 34.04 15.97
N ASN A 32 -12.14 35.08 16.82
CA ASN A 32 -13.07 35.32 17.94
C ASN A 32 -12.79 34.68 19.32
N HIS A 33 -11.60 34.88 19.89
CA HIS A 33 -11.44 34.92 21.35
C HIS A 33 -11.00 36.32 21.81
N PHE A 34 -11.87 36.97 22.59
CA PHE A 34 -11.86 38.41 22.92
C PHE A 34 -10.61 38.94 23.66
N ARG A 35 -9.67 38.08 24.08
CA ARG A 35 -8.35 38.47 24.62
C ARG A 35 -7.15 37.69 24.08
N ALA A 36 -7.33 36.82 23.07
CA ALA A 36 -6.22 36.12 22.42
C ALA A 36 -5.41 37.03 21.45
N ARG A 37 -5.77 38.31 21.33
CA ARG A 37 -5.24 39.23 20.30
C ARG A 37 -4.31 40.33 20.81
N THR A 38 -4.28 40.61 22.11
CA THR A 38 -3.41 41.66 22.68
C THR A 38 -2.68 41.09 23.88
N PHE A 39 -1.47 40.59 23.65
CA PHE A 39 -0.56 40.21 24.73
C PHE A 39 0.02 41.50 25.33
N SER A 40 -0.28 41.77 26.60
CA SER A 40 0.54 42.70 27.39
C SER A 40 1.89 42.04 27.68
N ALA A 41 2.96 42.84 27.84
CA ALA A 41 4.25 42.31 28.27
C ALA A 41 4.09 41.47 29.57
N GLU A 42 4.50 40.21 29.52
CA GLU A 42 4.52 39.34 30.70
C GLU A 42 5.68 39.76 31.61
N ALA A 43 5.35 40.41 32.73
CA ALA A 43 6.32 40.82 33.76
C ALA A 43 6.71 39.67 34.72
N ASN A 44 6.69 38.41 34.26
CA ASN A 44 7.20 37.27 35.04
C ASN A 44 8.53 36.80 34.46
N SER A 45 9.61 37.31 35.04
CA SER A 45 11.01 36.98 34.77
C SER A 45 11.41 35.59 35.29
N HIS A 46 10.72 34.53 34.88
CA HIS A 46 11.12 33.13 35.09
C HIS A 46 11.06 32.37 33.75
N PRO A 47 12.01 31.45 33.47
CA PRO A 47 12.11 30.80 32.16
C PRO A 47 10.83 29.99 31.88
N GLY A 48 10.13 30.32 30.79
CA GLY A 48 9.02 29.57 30.15
C GLY A 48 7.83 29.18 31.05
N ARG A 49 6.61 29.67 30.74
CA ARG A 49 5.36 29.23 31.41
C ARG A 49 5.14 27.69 31.44
N ASN A 50 5.74 26.94 30.52
CA ASN A 50 5.78 25.47 30.50
C ASN A 50 7.19 24.86 30.70
N GLY A 51 8.22 25.65 30.99
CA GLY A 51 9.62 25.22 31.03
C GLY A 51 10.31 25.52 32.35
N THR A 52 9.95 24.83 33.43
CA THR A 52 10.74 24.88 34.68
C THR A 52 11.77 23.75 34.76
N LYS A 53 13.03 24.13 35.06
CA LYS A 53 14.03 23.25 35.68
C LYS A 53 13.62 23.03 37.14
N ALA A 54 12.78 22.03 37.41
CA ALA A 54 12.59 21.53 38.76
C ALA A 54 13.56 20.36 39.00
N SER A 55 14.36 20.44 40.06
CA SER A 55 15.16 19.33 40.56
C SER A 55 14.22 18.24 41.11
N GLY A 56 14.06 17.17 40.33
CA GLY A 56 13.10 16.09 40.60
C GLY A 56 11.92 16.13 39.62
N PHE A 57 11.80 15.11 38.78
CA PHE A 57 10.63 14.92 37.93
C PHE A 57 9.44 14.52 38.81
N PRO A 58 8.25 15.13 38.66
CA PRO A 58 7.06 14.63 39.33
C PRO A 58 6.83 13.17 38.93
N THR A 59 6.63 12.30 39.91
CA THR A 59 6.34 10.89 39.66
C THR A 59 4.91 10.74 39.14
N ARG A 60 4.72 9.91 38.11
CA ARG A 60 3.40 9.59 37.57
C ARG A 60 2.51 8.99 38.67
N ARG A 61 1.39 9.65 38.98
CA ARG A 61 0.33 9.08 39.82
C ARG A 61 -0.40 7.97 39.06
N ILE A 62 -0.60 6.82 39.72
CA ILE A 62 -1.29 5.64 39.17
C ILE A 62 -2.81 5.69 39.47
N SER A 63 -3.25 6.52 40.41
CA SER A 63 -4.67 6.71 40.73
C SER A 63 -5.46 7.34 39.57
N HIS A 64 -6.76 7.00 39.48
CA HIS A 64 -7.69 7.72 38.61
C HIS A 64 -7.81 9.19 39.04
N ASP A 65 -7.97 10.08 38.05
CA ASP A 65 -8.35 11.46 38.30
C ASP A 65 -9.88 11.58 38.31
N GLU A 66 -10.41 12.65 38.90
CA GLU A 66 -11.82 12.99 38.78
C GLU A 66 -12.22 13.24 37.31
N ILE A 67 -13.34 12.64 36.90
CA ILE A 67 -13.93 12.84 35.58
C ILE A 67 -14.55 14.24 35.56
N SER A 68 -13.95 15.14 34.80
CA SER A 68 -14.48 16.49 34.58
C SER A 68 -15.70 16.45 33.68
N ILE A 69 -16.75 17.20 34.05
CA ILE A 69 -17.98 17.35 33.24
C ILE A 69 -17.70 18.17 31.97
N GLU A 70 -16.76 19.12 32.02
CA GLU A 70 -16.34 19.90 30.86
C GLU A 70 -15.04 19.35 30.23
N PRO A 71 -14.96 19.26 28.89
CA PRO A 71 -13.76 18.82 28.19
C PRO A 71 -12.62 19.83 28.39
N ARG A 72 -11.46 19.34 28.84
CA ARG A 72 -10.31 20.21 29.14
C ARG A 72 -9.65 20.69 27.84
N ARG A 73 -9.15 21.91 27.89
CA ARG A 73 -8.36 22.54 26.83
C ARG A 73 -7.08 23.11 27.40
N PHE A 74 -6.01 23.03 26.64
CA PHE A 74 -4.68 23.49 27.02
C PHE A 74 -4.28 24.71 26.19
N LEU A 75 -3.60 25.67 26.83
CA LEU A 75 -2.95 26.77 26.14
C LEU A 75 -1.45 26.47 26.09
N ILE A 76 -0.92 26.21 24.89
CA ILE A 76 0.43 25.65 24.73
C ILE A 76 1.30 26.57 23.87
N GLN A 77 2.49 26.88 24.36
CA GLN A 77 3.59 27.42 23.56
C GLN A 77 4.30 26.25 22.88
N VAL A 78 4.21 26.16 21.56
CA VAL A 78 4.53 24.94 20.79
C VAL A 78 6.00 24.55 20.97
N GLU A 79 6.93 25.39 20.53
CA GLU A 79 8.37 25.07 20.54
C GLU A 79 8.95 24.83 21.95
N PRO A 80 8.67 25.66 22.98
CA PRO A 80 9.16 25.39 24.34
C PRO A 80 8.59 24.09 24.93
N THR A 81 7.32 23.78 24.65
CA THR A 81 6.68 22.56 25.16
C THR A 81 7.22 21.33 24.45
N LEU A 82 7.41 21.40 23.12
CA LEU A 82 8.00 20.33 22.31
C LEU A 82 9.42 19.99 22.80
N LYS A 83 10.27 21.01 23.00
CA LYS A 83 11.63 20.81 23.54
C LYS A 83 11.61 20.19 24.94
N THR A 84 10.71 20.65 25.81
CA THR A 84 10.55 20.10 27.16
C THR A 84 10.09 18.65 27.12
N LEU A 85 9.13 18.33 26.26
CA LEU A 85 8.59 16.99 26.09
C LEU A 85 9.67 16.02 25.63
N LEU A 86 10.38 16.34 24.55
CA LEU A 86 11.46 15.49 24.01
C LEU A 86 12.58 15.29 25.03
N SER A 87 13.09 16.36 25.65
CA SER A 87 14.17 16.25 26.65
C SER A 87 13.83 15.42 27.90
N ARG A 88 12.55 15.09 28.12
CA ARG A 88 12.08 14.30 29.26
C ARG A 88 11.64 12.90 28.89
N GLU A 89 10.98 12.74 27.73
CA GLU A 89 10.28 11.52 27.37
C GLU A 89 10.91 10.78 26.18
N ASP A 90 11.72 11.43 25.34
CA ASP A 90 12.48 10.83 24.25
C ASP A 90 13.91 10.58 24.75
N THR A 91 14.17 9.33 25.16
CA THR A 91 15.42 8.93 25.85
C THR A 91 16.45 8.30 24.94
N ASP A 92 16.06 7.88 23.74
CA ASP A 92 16.95 7.36 22.70
C ASP A 92 17.20 8.36 21.56
N GLU A 93 16.66 9.58 21.68
CA GLU A 93 16.86 10.73 20.80
C GLU A 93 16.40 10.48 19.35
N ASN A 94 15.41 9.59 19.17
CA ASN A 94 14.87 9.24 17.87
C ASN A 94 13.72 10.17 17.41
N TYR A 95 13.34 11.16 18.23
CA TYR A 95 12.23 12.09 17.99
C TYR A 95 10.85 11.43 17.97
N GLN A 96 10.69 10.35 18.75
CA GLN A 96 9.46 9.62 18.99
C GLN A 96 9.28 9.41 20.51
N ILE A 97 8.05 9.13 20.95
CA ILE A 97 7.78 8.72 22.33
C ILE A 97 7.12 7.35 22.29
N THR A 98 7.83 6.35 22.78
CA THR A 98 7.44 4.95 22.72
C THR A 98 7.42 4.31 24.11
N ILE A 99 7.04 3.02 24.17
CA ILE A 99 7.16 2.23 25.38
C ILE A 99 8.61 1.88 25.73
N ASP A 100 9.54 1.95 24.77
CA ASP A 100 10.97 1.69 24.98
C ASP A 100 11.62 2.84 25.75
N ASP A 101 11.04 4.05 25.65
CA ASP A 101 11.52 5.22 26.36
C ASP A 101 11.36 5.13 27.88
N LYS A 102 12.38 5.57 28.62
CA LYS A 102 12.44 5.47 30.09
C LYS A 102 12.09 6.76 30.82
N GLY A 103 11.47 7.71 30.12
CA GLY A 103 11.00 8.97 30.69
C GLY A 103 9.95 8.81 31.80
N PRO A 104 9.60 9.89 32.51
CA PRO A 104 8.71 9.85 33.67
C PRO A 104 7.23 9.54 33.30
N LYS A 105 6.89 9.54 32.00
CA LYS A 105 5.55 9.32 31.46
C LYS A 105 4.52 10.29 32.02
N VAL A 106 4.93 11.54 32.25
CA VAL A 106 4.06 12.62 32.71
C VAL A 106 4.58 14.01 32.30
N LEU A 107 3.68 14.84 31.77
CA LEU A 107 3.94 16.25 31.48
C LEU A 107 2.75 17.13 31.89
N SER A 108 3.00 18.14 32.71
CA SER A 108 1.96 19.08 33.14
C SER A 108 1.77 20.22 32.13
N LEU A 109 0.55 20.39 31.61
CA LEU A 109 0.18 21.43 30.64
C LEU A 109 -0.72 22.49 31.28
N GLY A 110 -0.54 23.75 30.91
CA GLY A 110 -1.38 24.86 31.37
C GLY A 110 -2.80 24.81 30.78
N THR A 111 -3.82 24.92 31.63
CA THR A 111 -5.23 24.87 31.20
C THR A 111 -5.69 26.21 30.62
N LEU A 112 -6.47 26.18 29.55
CA LEU A 112 -6.99 27.39 28.89
C LEU A 112 -7.89 28.22 29.81
N ALA A 113 -8.77 27.58 30.59
CA ALA A 113 -9.70 28.25 31.50
C ALA A 113 -8.99 29.12 32.55
N SER A 114 -7.78 28.71 32.94
CA SER A 114 -6.93 29.44 33.88
C SER A 114 -5.90 30.34 33.19
N ASN A 115 -5.94 30.50 31.86
CA ASN A 115 -4.90 31.17 31.09
C ASN A 115 -3.48 30.62 31.39
N ALA A 116 -3.37 29.30 31.48
CA ALA A 116 -2.17 28.55 31.85
C ALA A 116 -1.64 28.76 33.29
N HIS A 117 -2.40 29.39 34.19
CA HIS A 117 -2.04 29.49 35.62
C HIS A 117 -2.16 28.16 36.35
N ASN A 118 -3.22 27.40 36.09
CA ASN A 118 -3.43 26.05 36.60
C ASN A 118 -2.92 25.05 35.57
N LYS A 119 -2.28 23.98 36.05
CA LYS A 119 -1.75 22.90 35.21
C LYS A 119 -2.49 21.60 35.43
N PHE A 120 -2.46 20.74 34.43
CA PHE A 120 -2.99 19.38 34.52
C PHE A 120 -2.03 18.39 33.85
N ASP A 121 -1.94 17.19 34.42
CA ASP A 121 -0.97 16.18 34.02
C ASP A 121 -1.49 15.33 32.86
N VAL A 122 -0.80 15.40 31.72
CA VAL A 122 -0.92 14.41 30.65
C VAL A 122 -0.04 13.22 31.01
N ARG A 123 -0.63 12.02 31.07
CA ARG A 123 0.01 10.82 31.64
C ARG A 123 0.04 9.66 30.64
N GLY A 124 1.12 8.89 30.69
CA GLY A 124 1.30 7.68 29.90
C GLY A 124 1.84 7.94 28.50
N THR A 125 2.50 6.92 27.95
CA THR A 125 3.17 6.97 26.64
C THR A 125 2.24 7.45 25.52
N TYR A 126 1.04 6.86 25.41
CA TYR A 126 0.12 7.16 24.30
C TYR A 126 -0.31 8.64 24.23
N MET A 127 -0.76 9.24 25.34
CA MET A 127 -1.20 10.65 25.32
C MET A 127 -0.02 11.61 25.13
N LEU A 128 1.17 11.27 25.64
CA LEU A 128 2.38 12.06 25.45
C LEU A 128 2.92 11.96 24.02
N SER A 129 2.85 10.78 23.43
CA SER A 129 3.10 10.58 22.01
C SER A 129 2.13 11.37 21.14
N ASN A 130 0.82 11.31 21.43
CA ASN A 130 -0.15 12.14 20.73
C ASN A 130 0.16 13.63 20.90
N LEU A 131 0.61 14.06 22.08
CA LEU A 131 1.03 15.43 22.28
C LEU A 131 2.25 15.80 21.41
N LEU A 132 3.25 14.92 21.32
CA LEU A 132 4.38 15.10 20.40
C LEU A 132 3.88 15.27 18.97
N GLN A 133 3.00 14.37 18.50
CA GLN A 133 2.43 14.43 17.16
C GLN A 133 1.67 15.73 16.88
N GLU A 134 0.77 16.14 17.78
CA GLU A 134 -0.02 17.37 17.63
C GLU A 134 0.86 18.64 17.68
N LEU A 135 1.94 18.64 18.47
CA LEU A 135 2.91 19.74 18.51
C LEU A 135 3.74 19.81 17.23
N THR A 136 4.18 18.67 16.71
CA THR A 136 4.88 18.60 15.41
C THR A 136 3.98 19.10 14.29
N LEU A 137 2.71 18.65 14.24
CA LEU A 137 1.74 19.16 13.26
C LEU A 137 1.54 20.67 13.37
N ALA A 138 1.32 21.18 14.59
CA ALA A 138 1.17 22.61 14.81
C ALA A 138 2.41 23.41 14.34
N GLN A 139 3.61 22.86 14.54
CA GLN A 139 4.86 23.46 14.07
C GLN A 139 4.92 23.53 12.54
N ASP A 140 4.49 22.48 11.82
CA ASP A 140 4.45 22.50 10.35
C ASP A 140 3.52 23.58 9.80
N PHE A 141 2.40 23.82 10.48
CA PHE A 141 1.47 24.91 10.16
C PHE A 141 1.94 26.29 10.68
N GLY A 142 3.19 26.41 11.14
CA GLY A 142 3.79 27.67 11.58
C GLY A 142 3.21 28.23 12.90
N ARG A 143 2.54 27.40 13.70
CA ARG A 143 1.87 27.84 14.93
C ARG A 143 2.86 27.95 16.08
N LYS A 144 2.96 29.13 16.68
CA LYS A 144 3.78 29.36 17.90
C LYS A 144 3.02 29.07 19.19
N THR A 145 1.73 29.37 19.19
CA THR A 145 0.82 29.13 20.32
C THR A 145 -0.46 28.48 19.80
N ILE A 146 -0.92 27.44 20.48
CA ILE A 146 -2.15 26.71 20.14
C ILE A 146 -3.06 26.57 21.35
N VAL A 147 -4.36 26.43 21.06
CA VAL A 147 -5.32 25.83 21.99
C VAL A 147 -5.45 24.37 21.57
N LEU A 148 -5.21 23.45 22.48
CA LEU A 148 -5.28 22.01 22.22
C LEU A 148 -6.35 21.36 23.10
N ASP A 149 -7.29 20.64 22.48
CA ASP A 149 -8.32 19.87 23.16
C ASP A 149 -7.73 18.57 23.72
N GLU A 150 -8.03 18.24 24.99
CA GLU A 150 -7.61 16.97 25.60
C GLU A 150 -8.17 15.76 24.84
N ALA A 151 -9.35 15.92 24.24
CA ALA A 151 -10.01 14.93 23.38
C ALA A 151 -9.12 14.44 22.21
N ARG A 152 -8.22 15.29 21.70
CA ARG A 152 -7.29 14.96 20.62
C ARG A 152 -6.08 14.15 21.12
N LEU A 153 -5.80 14.20 22.44
CA LEU A 153 -4.72 13.47 23.10
C LEU A 153 -5.16 12.10 23.64
N ASN A 154 -6.37 12.01 24.20
CA ASN A 154 -6.93 10.78 24.75
C ASN A 154 -7.89 10.05 23.80
N GLU A 155 -7.89 10.43 22.51
CA GLU A 155 -8.72 9.81 21.48
C GLU A 155 -8.50 8.29 21.46
N ASN A 156 -9.60 7.54 21.38
CA ASN A 156 -9.55 6.09 21.24
C ASN A 156 -8.65 5.71 20.03
N PRO A 157 -7.68 4.79 20.21
CA PRO A 157 -6.67 4.54 19.19
C PRO A 157 -7.25 3.97 17.89
N VAL A 158 -8.35 3.22 17.96
CA VAL A 158 -9.03 2.72 16.76
C VAL A 158 -9.61 3.87 15.95
N ASN A 159 -10.28 4.80 16.63
CA ASN A 159 -10.84 6.00 15.99
C ASN A 159 -9.71 6.90 15.45
N ARG A 160 -8.65 7.11 16.24
CA ARG A 160 -7.51 7.96 15.86
C ARG A 160 -6.84 7.43 14.59
N LEU A 161 -6.48 6.15 14.54
CA LEU A 161 -5.86 5.56 13.36
C LEU A 161 -6.80 5.60 12.15
N SER A 162 -8.08 5.24 12.31
CA SER A 162 -9.07 5.33 11.23
C SER A 162 -9.21 6.75 10.69
N ARG A 163 -9.22 7.75 11.58
CA ARG A 163 -9.31 9.18 11.23
C ARG A 163 -8.07 9.67 10.50
N LEU A 164 -6.87 9.29 10.96
CA LEU A 164 -5.61 9.61 10.29
C LEU A 164 -5.53 8.99 8.91
N ILE A 165 -5.94 7.72 8.76
CA ILE A 165 -6.01 7.06 7.45
C ILE A 165 -6.91 7.85 6.50
N THR A 166 -8.13 8.16 6.96
CA THR A 166 -9.18 8.78 6.15
C THR A 166 -8.83 10.21 5.71
N HIS A 167 -8.24 11.01 6.60
CA HIS A 167 -8.10 12.47 6.42
C HIS A 167 -6.66 12.97 6.32
N SER A 168 -5.66 12.08 6.34
CA SER A 168 -4.25 12.49 6.28
C SER A 168 -3.41 11.52 5.46
N PHE A 169 -3.48 10.22 5.75
CA PHE A 169 -2.56 9.26 5.11
C PHE A 169 -2.86 9.08 3.63
N TRP A 170 -4.13 8.99 3.22
CA TRP A 170 -4.46 8.92 1.79
C TRP A 170 -3.98 10.15 1.02
N ASP A 171 -4.11 11.34 1.61
CA ASP A 171 -3.61 12.56 0.98
C ASP A 171 -2.08 12.59 0.94
N GLY A 172 -1.42 12.12 2.01
CA GLY A 172 0.03 11.94 2.08
C GLY A 172 0.59 10.92 1.07
N LEU A 173 -0.21 9.91 0.68
CA LEU A 173 0.11 8.93 -0.36
C LEU A 173 -0.37 9.33 -1.76
N THR A 174 -1.15 10.40 -1.90
CA THR A 174 -1.66 10.81 -3.21
C THR A 174 -0.54 11.48 -4.03
N ARG A 175 -0.42 11.10 -5.30
CA ARG A 175 0.49 11.69 -6.27
C ARG A 175 -0.28 12.10 -7.53
N ARG A 176 0.29 13.03 -8.28
CA ARG A 176 0.00 13.33 -9.69
C ARG A 176 1.34 13.41 -10.40
N ILE A 177 1.42 13.07 -11.68
CA ILE A 177 2.65 13.24 -12.47
C ILE A 177 2.35 14.21 -13.60
N ASP A 178 2.85 15.43 -13.48
CA ASP A 178 2.71 16.48 -14.50
C ASP A 178 3.79 17.57 -14.36
N GLY A 179 3.68 18.64 -15.15
CA GLY A 179 4.67 19.70 -15.18
C GLY A 179 4.90 20.41 -13.84
N SER A 180 3.96 20.34 -12.89
CA SER A 180 4.10 20.98 -11.58
C SER A 180 5.13 20.29 -10.68
N ASN A 181 5.43 19.00 -10.91
CA ASN A 181 6.30 18.22 -10.03
C ASN A 181 7.28 17.28 -10.75
N ILE A 182 7.27 17.24 -12.08
CA ILE A 182 8.14 16.36 -12.88
C ILE A 182 9.63 16.53 -12.56
N ALA A 183 10.07 17.72 -12.14
CA ALA A 183 11.44 17.96 -11.70
C ALA A 183 11.87 17.09 -10.50
N LYS A 184 10.92 16.77 -9.61
CA LYS A 184 11.13 15.94 -8.43
C LYS A 184 10.86 14.47 -8.73
N VAL A 185 9.69 14.15 -9.30
CA VAL A 185 9.26 12.76 -9.50
C VAL A 185 9.93 12.08 -10.69
N GLY A 186 10.37 12.86 -11.69
CA GLY A 186 11.08 12.34 -12.85
C GLY A 186 12.52 11.92 -12.55
N ARG A 187 13.11 12.40 -11.45
CA ARG A 187 14.42 11.93 -10.98
C ARG A 187 14.26 10.52 -10.44
N ASP A 188 15.20 9.65 -10.80
CA ASP A 188 15.25 8.30 -10.27
C ASP A 188 16.38 8.22 -9.23
N PRO A 189 16.09 7.88 -7.96
CA PRO A 189 17.14 7.57 -6.98
C PRO A 189 18.05 6.41 -7.40
N LYS A 190 17.63 5.61 -8.39
CA LYS A 190 18.33 4.47 -8.95
C LYS A 190 18.97 4.78 -10.32
N ASP A 191 19.06 6.06 -10.69
CA ASP A 191 19.85 6.49 -11.85
C ASP A 191 21.33 6.60 -11.45
N TRP A 192 22.10 5.57 -11.81
CA TRP A 192 23.54 5.48 -11.55
C TRP A 192 24.40 6.03 -12.69
N THR A 193 23.80 6.76 -13.65
CA THR A 193 24.52 7.30 -14.80
C THR A 193 25.35 8.54 -14.43
N ASP A 194 26.30 8.91 -15.29
CA ASP A 194 27.19 10.06 -15.05
C ASP A 194 26.47 11.43 -15.08
N ASP A 195 25.27 11.50 -15.70
CA ASP A 195 24.46 12.72 -15.82
C ASP A 195 22.99 12.43 -15.45
N PRO A 196 22.70 12.19 -14.16
CA PRO A 196 21.36 11.86 -13.71
C PRO A 196 20.46 13.08 -13.83
N ARG A 197 19.35 12.92 -14.55
CA ARG A 197 18.39 14.00 -14.81
C ARG A 197 16.97 13.46 -14.87
N PRO A 198 15.96 14.30 -14.56
CA PRO A 198 14.58 13.86 -14.70
C PRO A 198 14.30 13.48 -16.16
N ARG A 199 13.80 12.26 -16.38
CA ARG A 199 13.50 11.73 -17.71
C ARG A 199 12.08 11.16 -17.74
N ILE A 200 11.37 11.43 -18.83
CA ILE A 200 10.06 10.86 -19.10
C ILE A 200 9.99 10.25 -20.50
N TYR A 201 9.49 9.03 -20.56
CA TYR A 201 9.26 8.26 -21.78
C TYR A 201 7.78 8.27 -22.13
N VAL A 202 7.46 8.74 -23.34
CA VAL A 202 6.08 8.89 -23.82
C VAL A 202 5.82 7.88 -24.95
N PRO A 203 4.70 7.11 -24.90
CA PRO A 203 4.35 6.20 -25.97
C PRO A 203 3.89 6.97 -27.22
N LYS A 204 4.20 6.44 -28.41
CA LYS A 204 3.76 7.05 -29.69
C LYS A 204 2.24 7.18 -29.82
N GLY A 205 1.48 6.39 -29.08
CA GLY A 205 0.02 6.45 -29.03
C GLY A 205 -0.57 7.60 -28.20
N ALA A 206 0.27 8.45 -27.59
CA ALA A 206 -0.16 9.61 -26.79
C ALA A 206 0.65 10.88 -27.17
N PRO A 207 0.58 11.33 -28.43
CA PRO A 207 1.39 12.46 -28.90
C PRO A 207 1.11 13.77 -28.17
N GLU A 208 -0.12 13.97 -27.71
CA GLU A 208 -0.53 15.12 -26.90
C GLU A 208 0.27 15.23 -25.59
N GLN A 209 0.61 14.10 -24.96
CA GLN A 209 1.43 14.10 -23.75
C GLN A 209 2.90 14.43 -24.07
N HIS A 210 3.41 13.99 -25.22
CA HIS A 210 4.76 14.33 -25.64
C HIS A 210 4.88 15.84 -25.91
N GLU A 211 3.90 16.43 -26.60
CA GLU A 211 3.82 17.88 -26.79
C GLU A 211 3.76 18.63 -25.46
N TYR A 212 2.96 18.15 -24.51
CA TYR A 212 2.87 18.71 -23.16
C TYR A 212 4.22 18.72 -22.44
N TYR A 213 4.88 17.56 -22.27
CA TYR A 213 6.15 17.50 -21.54
C TYR A 213 7.28 18.23 -22.27
N THR A 214 7.27 18.24 -23.61
CA THR A 214 8.21 19.03 -24.41
C THR A 214 8.04 20.53 -24.17
N ARG A 215 6.80 21.00 -24.04
CA ARG A 215 6.51 22.39 -23.69
C ARG A 215 7.02 22.71 -22.28
N ILE A 216 6.75 21.85 -21.29
CA ILE A 216 7.27 22.02 -19.92
C ILE A 216 8.80 22.11 -19.90
N ALA A 217 9.50 21.26 -20.65
CA ALA A 217 10.96 21.27 -20.75
C ALA A 217 11.50 22.57 -21.36
N LYS A 218 10.78 23.17 -22.32
CA LYS A 218 11.14 24.45 -22.95
C LYS A 218 10.86 25.65 -22.03
N GLU A 219 9.75 25.62 -21.30
CA GLU A 219 9.36 26.67 -20.36
C GLU A 219 10.26 26.72 -19.11
N ASN A 220 10.88 25.57 -18.75
CA ASN A 220 11.69 25.40 -17.54
C ASN A 220 13.04 24.71 -17.88
N PRO A 221 13.93 25.36 -18.67
CA PRO A 221 15.16 24.75 -19.17
C PRO A 221 16.14 24.33 -18.05
N GLU A 222 16.07 24.96 -16.87
CA GLU A 222 16.86 24.66 -15.68
C GLU A 222 16.59 23.27 -15.10
N ILE A 223 15.40 22.70 -15.35
CA ILE A 223 15.05 21.34 -14.91
C ILE A 223 15.88 20.30 -15.68
N ARG A 224 16.31 20.63 -16.91
CA ARG A 224 16.93 19.70 -17.87
C ARG A 224 16.10 18.43 -18.10
N LEU A 225 14.76 18.59 -18.15
CA LEU A 225 13.82 17.48 -18.37
C LEU A 225 14.09 16.82 -19.72
N ASP A 226 14.41 15.53 -19.69
CA ASP A 226 14.65 14.72 -20.87
C ASP A 226 13.34 14.03 -21.31
N VAL A 227 12.77 14.48 -22.42
CA VAL A 227 11.50 13.96 -22.96
C VAL A 227 11.82 13.08 -24.16
N GLN A 228 11.46 11.79 -24.06
CA GLN A 228 11.83 10.78 -25.03
C GLN A 228 10.61 10.04 -25.54
N TRP A 229 10.59 9.74 -26.84
CA TRP A 229 9.63 8.79 -27.41
C TRP A 229 10.04 7.35 -27.07
N LEU A 230 9.06 6.51 -26.78
CA LEU A 230 9.26 5.05 -26.75
C LEU A 230 9.29 4.46 -28.17
N ALA A 231 9.97 3.32 -28.28
CA ALA A 231 9.87 2.46 -29.46
C ALA A 231 8.45 1.90 -29.67
N ASP A 232 8.14 1.42 -30.88
CA ASP A 232 6.81 0.85 -31.20
C ASP A 232 6.48 -0.40 -30.38
N ASN A 233 7.50 -1.22 -30.08
CA ASN A 233 7.41 -2.33 -29.15
C ASN A 233 8.16 -1.98 -27.86
N PRO A 234 7.53 -1.27 -26.90
CA PRO A 234 8.22 -0.82 -25.70
C PRO A 234 8.58 -1.95 -24.73
N SER A 235 8.10 -3.18 -24.96
CA SER A 235 8.46 -4.37 -24.16
C SER A 235 9.51 -5.26 -24.84
N ASP A 236 10.14 -4.80 -25.92
CA ASP A 236 11.29 -5.49 -26.50
C ASP A 236 12.43 -5.58 -25.47
N GLU A 237 12.93 -6.79 -25.23
CA GLU A 237 13.82 -7.03 -24.09
C GLU A 237 15.20 -6.38 -24.26
N ALA A 238 15.71 -6.33 -25.49
CA ALA A 238 16.97 -5.66 -25.81
C ALA A 238 16.82 -4.14 -25.70
N TYR A 239 15.72 -3.59 -26.21
CA TYR A 239 15.39 -2.19 -26.04
C TYR A 239 15.31 -1.79 -24.56
N VAL A 240 14.57 -2.56 -23.75
CA VAL A 240 14.44 -2.26 -22.30
C VAL A 240 15.78 -2.36 -21.58
N ARG A 241 16.64 -3.32 -21.94
CA ARG A 241 18.02 -3.38 -21.45
C ARG A 241 18.79 -2.10 -21.82
N ASP A 242 18.70 -1.64 -23.06
CA ASP A 242 19.43 -0.44 -23.51
C ASP A 242 18.93 0.83 -22.79
N LEU A 243 17.67 0.86 -22.33
CA LEU A 243 17.15 1.93 -21.48
C LEU A 243 17.77 1.94 -20.07
N ASN A 244 18.53 0.93 -19.66
CA ASN A 244 19.23 0.93 -18.37
C ASN A 244 20.32 2.00 -18.30
N GLU A 245 20.90 2.39 -19.44
CA GLU A 245 21.85 3.51 -19.52
C GLU A 245 21.16 4.88 -19.40
N LYS A 246 19.83 4.92 -19.50
CA LYS A 246 19.01 6.13 -19.47
C LYS A 246 17.66 5.85 -18.80
N PRO A 247 17.64 5.49 -17.50
CA PRO A 247 16.38 5.19 -16.83
C PRO A 247 15.47 6.43 -16.82
N GLY A 248 14.16 6.18 -16.75
CA GLY A 248 13.18 7.25 -16.75
C GLY A 248 11.79 6.80 -16.35
N LEU A 249 10.96 7.78 -15.98
CA LEU A 249 9.55 7.59 -15.69
C LEU A 249 8.78 7.30 -16.98
N LEU A 250 7.75 6.46 -16.91
CA LEU A 250 6.83 6.24 -18.01
C LEU A 250 5.61 7.14 -17.81
N ALA A 251 5.20 7.77 -18.90
CA ALA A 251 3.97 8.53 -18.95
C ALA A 251 2.77 7.65 -18.54
N ILE A 252 1.77 8.25 -17.90
CA ILE A 252 0.52 7.56 -17.54
C ILE A 252 -0.66 8.45 -17.92
N ALA A 253 -1.88 7.95 -17.76
CA ALA A 253 -3.08 8.70 -18.13
C ALA A 253 -3.10 10.13 -17.56
N MET A 254 -3.45 11.09 -18.42
CA MET A 254 -3.64 12.49 -18.09
C MET A 254 -5.05 12.91 -18.48
N GLU A 255 -5.53 14.01 -17.91
CA GLU A 255 -6.81 14.61 -18.29
C GLU A 255 -6.60 16.02 -18.86
N GLU A 256 -7.48 16.39 -19.80
CA GLU A 256 -7.58 17.77 -20.25
C GLU A 256 -8.38 18.60 -19.24
N TYR A 257 -7.94 19.82 -18.97
CA TYR A 257 -8.63 20.77 -18.11
C TYR A 257 -8.49 22.20 -18.63
N ILE A 258 -9.31 23.11 -18.12
CA ILE A 258 -9.18 24.55 -18.39
C ILE A 258 -8.39 25.14 -17.22
N ASN A 259 -7.23 25.76 -17.52
CA ASN A 259 -6.39 26.38 -16.51
C ASN A 259 -6.96 27.73 -16.03
N GLU A 260 -6.32 28.33 -15.03
CA GLU A 260 -6.74 29.61 -14.43
C GLU A 260 -6.82 30.77 -15.45
N LYS A 261 -6.13 30.64 -16.59
CA LYS A 261 -6.11 31.62 -17.69
C LYS A 261 -7.20 31.37 -18.74
N GLY A 262 -8.08 30.38 -18.52
CA GLY A 262 -9.13 30.02 -19.47
C GLY A 262 -8.63 29.25 -20.69
N VAL A 263 -7.40 28.74 -20.66
CA VAL A 263 -6.78 28.00 -21.78
C VAL A 263 -6.84 26.50 -21.50
N LYS A 264 -7.13 25.72 -22.55
CA LYS A 264 -7.13 24.27 -22.50
C LYS A 264 -5.69 23.76 -22.28
N ASP A 265 -5.51 22.91 -21.29
CA ASP A 265 -4.21 22.34 -20.92
C ASP A 265 -4.39 20.89 -20.39
N MET A 266 -3.29 20.22 -20.04
CA MET A 266 -3.28 18.87 -19.48
C MET A 266 -2.75 18.85 -18.05
N ARG A 267 -3.30 17.94 -17.23
CA ARG A 267 -2.79 17.64 -15.89
C ARG A 267 -2.79 16.14 -15.62
N GLY A 268 -1.91 15.69 -14.75
CA GLY A 268 -1.81 14.28 -14.39
C GLY A 268 -3.04 13.84 -13.61
N LEU A 269 -3.58 12.67 -13.93
CA LEU A 269 -4.60 12.05 -13.08
C LEU A 269 -3.99 11.62 -11.73
N PRO A 270 -4.76 11.66 -10.62
CA PRO A 270 -4.24 11.31 -9.32
C PRO A 270 -4.20 9.80 -9.10
N PHE A 271 -3.21 9.34 -8.33
CA PHE A 271 -3.10 7.95 -7.89
C PHE A 271 -2.51 7.89 -6.48
N VAL A 272 -2.55 6.71 -5.88
CA VAL A 272 -1.99 6.45 -4.55
C VAL A 272 -0.74 5.58 -4.70
N VAL A 273 0.30 5.90 -3.92
CA VAL A 273 1.54 5.11 -3.86
C VAL A 273 1.54 4.23 -2.60
N PRO A 274 2.32 3.13 -2.58
CA PRO A 274 2.37 2.23 -1.42
C PRO A 274 2.87 2.90 -0.13
N GLY A 275 3.76 3.88 -0.23
CA GLY A 275 4.41 4.53 0.92
C GLY A 275 5.07 5.85 0.55
N GLY A 276 5.35 6.71 1.55
CA GLY A 276 5.81 8.08 1.34
C GLY A 276 7.09 8.23 0.49
N ARG A 277 7.97 7.22 0.50
CA ARG A 277 9.22 7.18 -0.27
C ARG A 277 9.01 6.98 -1.79
N PHE A 278 7.90 6.37 -2.19
CA PHE A 278 7.63 6.02 -3.58
C PHE A 278 6.97 7.18 -4.35
N ASN A 279 7.24 7.24 -5.66
CA ASN A 279 6.59 8.21 -6.57
C ASN A 279 5.90 7.53 -7.76
N GLU A 280 6.02 6.22 -7.86
CA GLU A 280 5.53 5.40 -8.95
C GLU A 280 4.17 4.76 -8.63
N LEU A 281 3.35 4.57 -9.66
CA LEU A 281 2.14 3.75 -9.59
C LEU A 281 2.54 2.27 -9.60
N TYR A 282 2.19 1.52 -8.57
CA TYR A 282 2.42 0.06 -8.48
C TYR A 282 1.18 -0.72 -8.92
N GLY A 283 1.36 -1.97 -9.35
CA GLY A 283 0.29 -2.82 -9.89
C GLY A 283 -0.71 -3.29 -8.82
N TRP A 284 -0.31 -4.27 -8.01
CA TRP A 284 -1.24 -4.94 -7.09
C TRP A 284 -1.53 -4.17 -5.80
N ASP A 285 -0.61 -3.32 -5.34
CA ASP A 285 -0.81 -2.42 -4.20
C ASP A 285 -2.02 -1.52 -4.41
N SER A 286 -2.18 -0.94 -5.60
CA SER A 286 -3.30 -0.07 -5.93
C SER A 286 -4.66 -0.76 -5.86
N TYR A 287 -4.73 -2.08 -6.08
CA TYR A 287 -5.95 -2.83 -5.81
C TYR A 287 -6.24 -2.90 -4.30
N MET A 288 -5.23 -3.22 -3.48
CA MET A 288 -5.42 -3.30 -2.03
C MET A 288 -5.81 -1.94 -1.45
N GLU A 289 -5.13 -0.88 -1.85
CA GLU A 289 -5.43 0.51 -1.51
C GLU A 289 -6.87 0.90 -1.90
N SER A 290 -7.33 0.46 -3.09
CA SER A 290 -8.68 0.75 -3.56
C SER A 290 -9.76 0.29 -2.59
N LEU A 291 -9.55 -0.83 -1.90
CA LEU A 291 -10.54 -1.37 -0.96
C LEU A 291 -10.76 -0.41 0.22
N GLY A 292 -9.67 0.14 0.77
CA GLY A 292 -9.74 1.15 1.83
C GLY A 292 -10.28 2.50 1.33
N LEU A 293 -9.78 2.97 0.19
CA LEU A 293 -10.20 4.22 -0.43
C LEU A 293 -11.71 4.25 -0.71
N LEU A 294 -12.27 3.17 -1.25
CA LEU A 294 -13.70 3.08 -1.54
C LEU A 294 -14.56 3.14 -0.28
N ILE A 295 -14.14 2.51 0.82
CA ILE A 295 -14.81 2.61 2.14
C ILE A 295 -14.74 4.06 2.65
N ASN A 296 -13.60 4.72 2.46
CA ASN A 296 -13.44 6.13 2.80
C ASN A 296 -14.03 7.11 1.76
N ASN A 297 -14.85 6.63 0.81
CA ASN A 297 -15.50 7.43 -0.22
C ASN A 297 -14.55 8.20 -1.17
N ARG A 298 -13.30 7.74 -1.32
CA ARG A 298 -12.28 8.33 -2.21
C ARG A 298 -12.30 7.72 -3.61
N VAL A 299 -13.48 7.70 -4.23
CA VAL A 299 -13.66 7.20 -5.61
C VAL A 299 -12.88 8.06 -6.61
N ASP A 300 -12.64 9.33 -6.26
CA ASP A 300 -11.81 10.29 -6.99
C ASP A 300 -10.36 9.83 -7.17
N LEU A 301 -9.85 8.94 -6.30
CA LEU A 301 -8.52 8.36 -6.40
C LEU A 301 -8.51 6.98 -7.06
N VAL A 302 -9.56 6.20 -6.88
CA VAL A 302 -9.61 4.82 -7.42
C VAL A 302 -9.95 4.79 -8.91
N LYS A 303 -10.92 5.61 -9.34
CA LYS A 303 -11.33 5.68 -10.76
C LYS A 303 -10.13 6.02 -11.67
N PRO A 304 -9.28 7.01 -11.35
CA PRO A 304 -8.12 7.29 -12.19
C PRO A 304 -7.02 6.22 -12.12
N MET A 305 -6.82 5.51 -11.01
CA MET A 305 -5.91 4.34 -10.98
C MET A 305 -6.33 3.25 -11.97
N VAL A 306 -7.63 2.96 -12.09
CA VAL A 306 -8.14 2.05 -13.13
C VAL A 306 -7.83 2.62 -14.53
N THR A 307 -8.04 3.93 -14.75
CA THR A 307 -7.69 4.58 -16.01
C THR A 307 -6.19 4.49 -16.33
N HIS A 308 -5.32 4.63 -15.32
CA HIS A 308 -3.88 4.44 -15.50
C HIS A 308 -3.55 3.01 -15.91
N PHE A 309 -4.21 1.99 -15.32
CA PHE A 309 -4.03 0.61 -15.76
C PHE A 309 -4.50 0.36 -17.18
N CYS A 310 -5.65 0.91 -17.58
CA CYS A 310 -6.10 0.87 -18.98
C CYS A 310 -5.09 1.51 -19.92
N PHE A 311 -4.52 2.66 -19.54
CA PHE A 311 -3.46 3.33 -20.29
C PHE A 311 -2.21 2.45 -20.41
N CYS A 312 -1.73 1.86 -19.31
CA CYS A 312 -0.58 0.97 -19.31
C CYS A 312 -0.82 -0.26 -20.20
N ILE A 313 -1.99 -0.89 -20.15
CA ILE A 313 -2.30 -2.03 -21.03
C ILE A 313 -2.40 -1.60 -22.50
N LYS A 314 -2.98 -0.42 -22.77
CA LYS A 314 -3.10 0.11 -24.13
C LYS A 314 -1.73 0.37 -24.75
N HIS A 315 -0.82 1.01 -24.01
CA HIS A 315 0.45 1.53 -24.54
C HIS A 315 1.68 0.67 -24.22
N TYR A 316 1.67 -0.09 -23.13
CA TYR A 316 2.78 -0.94 -22.65
C TYR A 316 2.42 -2.44 -22.65
N GLY A 317 1.19 -2.78 -23.05
CA GLY A 317 0.70 -4.14 -23.23
C GLY A 317 0.32 -4.88 -21.94
N LYS A 318 0.60 -4.30 -20.77
CA LYS A 318 0.35 -4.91 -19.45
C LYS A 318 0.22 -3.85 -18.35
N ILE A 319 -0.37 -4.20 -17.22
CA ILE A 319 -0.11 -3.50 -15.96
C ILE A 319 1.35 -3.72 -15.59
N LEU A 320 2.08 -2.65 -15.33
CA LEU A 320 3.50 -2.70 -14.99
C LEU A 320 3.68 -2.97 -13.49
N ASN A 321 4.85 -3.49 -13.12
CA ASN A 321 5.26 -3.54 -11.71
C ASN A 321 5.24 -2.13 -11.09
N ALA A 322 5.95 -1.20 -11.72
CA ALA A 322 5.76 0.23 -11.51
C ALA A 322 6.02 1.00 -12.83
N ASN A 323 5.61 2.26 -12.93
CA ASN A 323 5.72 3.03 -14.19
C ASN A 323 7.13 3.63 -14.44
N ARG A 324 8.17 2.79 -14.45
CA ARG A 324 9.56 3.14 -14.84
C ARG A 324 10.05 2.25 -15.98
N SER A 325 11.01 2.73 -16.78
CA SER A 325 11.50 2.04 -17.98
C SER A 325 11.97 0.60 -17.73
N TYR A 326 12.72 0.34 -16.65
CA TYR A 326 13.22 -1.00 -16.29
C TYR A 326 12.12 -1.99 -15.85
N TYR A 327 10.86 -1.55 -15.72
CA TYR A 327 9.72 -2.42 -15.46
C TYR A 327 8.90 -2.75 -16.73
N LEU A 328 9.25 -2.25 -17.93
CA LEU A 328 8.47 -2.46 -19.17
C LEU A 328 8.25 -3.95 -19.54
N CYS A 329 9.17 -4.83 -19.13
CA CYS A 329 9.07 -6.28 -19.33
C CYS A 329 8.38 -7.02 -18.19
N ARG A 330 8.02 -6.34 -17.09
CA ARG A 330 7.56 -6.97 -15.84
C ARG A 330 6.21 -6.43 -15.36
N SER A 331 5.33 -7.36 -15.01
CA SER A 331 4.00 -7.06 -14.46
C SER A 331 3.95 -7.24 -12.93
N GLN A 332 2.74 -7.37 -12.39
CA GLN A 332 2.42 -7.74 -11.01
C GLN A 332 1.08 -8.52 -10.99
N PRO A 333 0.69 -9.14 -9.85
CA PRO A 333 -0.56 -9.91 -9.75
C PRO A 333 -1.81 -9.13 -10.27
N PRO A 334 -2.59 -9.68 -11.21
CA PRO A 334 -3.64 -8.94 -11.91
C PRO A 334 -4.98 -8.87 -11.15
N PHE A 335 -5.45 -7.65 -10.86
CA PHE A 335 -6.71 -7.39 -10.14
C PHE A 335 -7.68 -6.42 -10.86
N LEU A 336 -7.42 -6.07 -12.13
CA LEU A 336 -8.14 -5.00 -12.83
C LEU A 336 -9.65 -5.22 -12.89
N THR A 337 -10.11 -6.45 -13.12
CA THR A 337 -11.54 -6.72 -13.29
C THR A 337 -12.34 -6.46 -12.02
N ASP A 338 -11.84 -6.90 -10.87
CA ASP A 338 -12.48 -6.67 -9.57
C ASP A 338 -12.42 -5.19 -9.18
N MET A 339 -11.27 -4.54 -9.41
CA MET A 339 -11.09 -3.11 -9.16
C MET A 339 -12.07 -2.26 -9.97
N ALA A 340 -12.19 -2.52 -11.28
CA ALA A 340 -13.08 -1.79 -12.18
C ALA A 340 -14.55 -1.99 -11.84
N LEU A 341 -14.98 -3.22 -11.51
CA LEU A 341 -16.35 -3.52 -11.09
C LEU A 341 -16.71 -2.78 -9.80
N ARG A 342 -15.81 -2.75 -8.82
CA ARG A 342 -16.02 -2.01 -7.56
C ARG A 342 -16.16 -0.51 -7.79
N VAL A 343 -15.35 0.08 -8.67
CA VAL A 343 -15.50 1.48 -9.05
C VAL A 343 -16.83 1.70 -9.76
N TYR A 344 -17.17 0.85 -10.74
CA TYR A 344 -18.41 0.96 -11.49
C TYR A 344 -19.64 0.96 -10.58
N GLU A 345 -19.71 0.09 -9.57
CA GLU A 345 -20.82 0.08 -8.62
C GLU A 345 -21.02 1.41 -7.89
N ARG A 346 -19.94 2.16 -7.67
CA ARG A 346 -19.96 3.48 -7.03
C ARG A 346 -20.35 4.58 -8.00
N ILE A 347 -19.98 4.47 -9.28
CA ILE A 347 -20.19 5.51 -10.29
C ILE A 347 -21.31 5.20 -11.28
N LYS A 348 -22.03 4.07 -11.18
CA LYS A 348 -23.02 3.61 -12.19
C LYS A 348 -24.13 4.61 -12.54
N HIS A 349 -24.33 5.62 -11.69
CA HIS A 349 -25.28 6.71 -11.89
C HIS A 349 -24.67 7.93 -12.61
N GLU A 350 -23.35 7.97 -12.78
CA GLU A 350 -22.62 9.02 -13.51
C GLU A 350 -22.69 8.78 -15.03
N PRO A 351 -22.72 9.86 -15.83
CA PRO A 351 -22.52 9.76 -17.28
C PRO A 351 -21.18 9.09 -17.61
N GLY A 352 -21.18 8.19 -18.59
CA GLY A 352 -19.96 7.51 -19.03
C GLY A 352 -19.48 6.36 -18.13
N ALA A 353 -20.19 6.03 -17.05
CA ALA A 353 -19.83 4.91 -16.17
C ALA A 353 -19.78 3.56 -16.89
N LEU A 354 -20.74 3.30 -17.78
CA LEU A 354 -20.75 2.07 -18.58
C LEU A 354 -19.58 2.02 -19.57
N GLU A 355 -19.20 3.17 -20.12
CA GLU A 355 -18.05 3.29 -21.03
C GLU A 355 -16.73 3.07 -20.30
N PHE A 356 -16.58 3.62 -19.09
CA PHE A 356 -15.46 3.33 -18.20
C PHE A 356 -15.34 1.82 -17.93
N LEU A 357 -16.45 1.15 -17.60
CA LEU A 357 -16.45 -0.30 -17.39
C LEU A 357 -16.09 -1.05 -18.68
N ARG A 358 -16.63 -0.62 -19.82
CA ARG A 358 -16.33 -1.22 -21.14
C ARG A 358 -14.84 -1.15 -21.45
N GLU A 359 -14.22 0.00 -21.26
CA GLU A 359 -12.79 0.20 -21.49
C GLU A 359 -11.94 -0.69 -20.58
N ALA A 360 -12.27 -0.74 -19.28
CA ALA A 360 -11.54 -1.57 -18.32
C ALA A 360 -11.65 -3.08 -18.63
N ILE A 361 -12.82 -3.55 -19.06
CA ILE A 361 -13.00 -4.96 -19.46
C ILE A 361 -12.25 -5.25 -20.77
N LEU A 362 -12.25 -4.35 -21.74
CA LEU A 362 -11.46 -4.52 -22.96
C LEU A 362 -9.95 -4.55 -22.68
N ALA A 363 -9.47 -3.69 -21.78
CA ALA A 363 -8.08 -3.72 -21.30
C ALA A 363 -7.77 -5.06 -20.61
N ALA A 364 -8.63 -5.54 -19.71
CA ALA A 364 -8.46 -6.83 -19.05
C ALA A 364 -8.45 -8.02 -20.04
N ILE A 365 -9.30 -7.99 -21.08
CA ILE A 365 -9.32 -8.99 -22.15
C ILE A 365 -7.98 -8.97 -22.91
N LYS A 366 -7.47 -7.78 -23.25
CA LYS A 366 -6.15 -7.65 -23.90
C LYS A 366 -5.05 -8.25 -23.02
N GLU A 367 -4.96 -7.79 -21.77
CA GLU A 367 -3.95 -8.27 -20.81
C GLU A 367 -4.03 -9.79 -20.60
N TYR A 368 -5.22 -10.35 -20.43
CA TYR A 368 -5.43 -11.79 -20.30
C TYR A 368 -4.84 -12.56 -21.49
N ASN A 369 -5.15 -12.14 -22.73
CA ASN A 369 -4.72 -12.87 -23.93
C ASN A 369 -3.25 -12.64 -24.29
N THR A 370 -2.71 -11.43 -24.10
CA THR A 370 -1.36 -11.07 -24.56
C THR A 370 -0.27 -11.20 -23.52
N VAL A 371 -0.63 -11.32 -22.24
CA VAL A 371 0.33 -11.40 -21.13
C VAL A 371 0.24 -12.76 -20.46
N TRP A 372 -0.93 -13.05 -19.89
CA TRP A 372 -1.08 -14.18 -18.96
C TRP A 372 -1.36 -15.51 -19.64
N MET A 373 -2.11 -15.48 -20.75
CA MET A 373 -2.38 -16.64 -21.61
C MET A 373 -1.53 -16.67 -22.88
N ALA A 374 -0.38 -15.99 -22.84
CA ALA A 374 0.62 -15.99 -23.90
C ALA A 374 1.92 -16.60 -23.41
N ALA A 375 2.68 -17.20 -24.33
CA ALA A 375 4.06 -17.59 -24.06
C ALA A 375 4.91 -16.33 -23.73
N PRO A 376 5.88 -16.42 -22.80
CA PRO A 376 6.31 -17.63 -22.10
C PRO A 376 5.56 -17.93 -20.79
N ARG A 377 4.62 -17.07 -20.35
CA ARG A 377 3.89 -17.25 -19.08
C ARG A 377 2.97 -18.47 -19.09
N LEU A 378 2.24 -18.66 -20.19
CA LEU A 378 1.42 -19.86 -20.41
C LEU A 378 2.29 -21.11 -20.49
N ASP A 379 1.90 -22.14 -19.75
CA ASP A 379 2.39 -23.50 -19.91
C ASP A 379 1.40 -24.32 -20.74
N GLU A 380 1.80 -24.75 -21.93
CA GLU A 380 0.90 -25.39 -22.90
C GLU A 380 0.39 -26.77 -22.43
N GLU A 381 1.18 -27.48 -21.63
CA GLU A 381 0.84 -28.83 -21.16
C GLU A 381 -0.24 -28.79 -20.09
N THR A 382 -0.09 -27.93 -19.08
CA THR A 382 -1.07 -27.80 -18.00
C THR A 382 -2.23 -26.87 -18.35
N GLY A 383 -2.01 -25.93 -19.27
CA GLY A 383 -2.92 -24.82 -19.55
C GLY A 383 -2.97 -23.75 -18.44
N LEU A 384 -2.04 -23.81 -17.48
CA LEU A 384 -1.90 -22.85 -16.39
C LEU A 384 -0.84 -21.80 -16.70
N SER A 385 -0.90 -20.68 -15.99
CA SER A 385 0.05 -19.57 -16.17
C SER A 385 1.07 -19.54 -15.05
N ARG A 386 2.25 -19.02 -15.37
CA ARG A 386 3.39 -18.82 -14.47
C ARG A 386 3.82 -17.36 -14.48
N TYR A 387 4.43 -16.90 -13.40
CA TYR A 387 5.19 -15.67 -13.44
C TYR A 387 6.48 -15.94 -14.21
N ARG A 388 6.55 -15.50 -15.47
CA ARG A 388 7.70 -15.74 -16.35
C ARG A 388 7.89 -14.50 -17.24
N PRO A 389 8.34 -13.38 -16.66
CA PRO A 389 8.58 -12.17 -17.43
C PRO A 389 9.74 -12.35 -18.41
N GLY A 390 9.74 -11.50 -19.44
CA GLY A 390 10.90 -11.32 -20.29
C GLY A 390 11.98 -10.48 -19.59
N GLY A 391 12.93 -9.98 -20.38
CA GLY A 391 13.99 -9.08 -19.94
C GLY A 391 15.35 -9.75 -20.02
N LEU A 392 16.37 -8.96 -20.32
CA LEU A 392 17.75 -9.41 -20.49
C LEU A 392 18.66 -8.81 -19.42
N GLY A 393 19.70 -9.57 -19.05
CA GLY A 393 20.77 -9.10 -18.18
C GLY A 393 20.40 -8.98 -16.71
N VAL A 394 21.27 -8.28 -15.99
CA VAL A 394 21.15 -7.97 -14.56
C VAL A 394 20.13 -6.85 -14.37
N PRO A 395 19.14 -7.01 -13.48
CA PRO A 395 18.18 -5.95 -13.17
C PRO A 395 18.88 -4.69 -12.61
N PRO A 396 18.69 -3.50 -13.20
CA PRO A 396 19.42 -2.28 -12.83
C PRO A 396 18.91 -1.64 -11.53
N GLU A 397 17.69 -1.96 -11.09
CA GLU A 397 16.98 -1.27 -10.02
C GLU A 397 17.33 -1.75 -8.61
N THR A 398 18.17 -2.77 -8.51
CA THR A 398 18.68 -3.30 -7.23
C THR A 398 19.84 -2.47 -6.72
N GLU A 399 20.18 -2.64 -5.44
CA GLU A 399 21.40 -2.05 -4.89
C GLU A 399 22.64 -2.55 -5.65
N ALA A 400 23.65 -1.68 -5.79
CA ALA A 400 24.83 -1.98 -6.60
C ALA A 400 25.58 -3.26 -6.17
N THR A 401 25.51 -3.60 -4.88
CA THR A 401 26.17 -4.77 -4.29
C THR A 401 25.30 -6.02 -4.24
N HIS A 402 24.01 -5.92 -4.62
CA HIS A 402 23.01 -6.96 -4.40
C HIS A 402 23.40 -8.29 -5.05
N PHE A 403 23.90 -8.26 -6.29
CA PHE A 403 24.30 -9.45 -7.05
C PHE A 403 25.81 -9.69 -7.07
N THR A 404 26.60 -8.96 -6.29
CA THR A 404 28.06 -9.05 -6.35
C THR A 404 28.56 -10.47 -6.05
N HIS A 405 28.06 -11.07 -4.97
CA HIS A 405 28.42 -12.43 -4.56
C HIS A 405 28.07 -13.50 -5.61
N LEU A 406 26.99 -13.29 -6.37
CA LEU A 406 26.54 -14.19 -7.43
C LEU A 406 27.38 -14.06 -8.70
N ILE A 407 27.68 -12.83 -9.11
CA ILE A 407 28.31 -12.54 -10.42
C ILE A 407 29.84 -12.67 -10.35
N GLU A 408 30.47 -12.36 -9.22
CA GLU A 408 31.94 -12.42 -9.07
C GLU A 408 32.59 -13.75 -9.50
N PRO A 409 32.05 -14.93 -9.16
CA PRO A 409 32.58 -16.20 -9.64
C PRO A 409 32.60 -16.31 -11.17
N TYR A 410 31.56 -15.82 -11.85
CA TYR A 410 31.47 -15.83 -13.31
C TYR A 410 32.42 -14.82 -13.96
N ALA A 411 32.59 -13.64 -13.35
CA ALA A 411 33.57 -12.66 -13.80
C ALA A 411 35.00 -13.23 -13.73
N LYS A 412 35.36 -13.88 -12.60
CA LYS A 412 36.66 -14.56 -12.43
C LYS A 412 36.85 -15.69 -13.44
N LYS A 413 35.82 -16.52 -13.67
CA LYS A 413 35.83 -17.60 -14.69
C LYS A 413 36.12 -17.07 -16.10
N ASN A 414 35.63 -15.88 -16.44
CA ASN A 414 35.79 -15.27 -17.75
C ASN A 414 37.00 -14.31 -17.86
N ASN A 415 37.85 -14.23 -16.81
CA ASN A 415 39.00 -13.31 -16.74
C ASN A 415 38.64 -11.83 -16.99
N MET A 416 37.49 -11.40 -16.48
CA MET A 416 36.99 -10.02 -16.59
C MET A 416 36.87 -9.36 -15.21
N THR A 417 36.93 -8.04 -15.16
CA THR A 417 36.46 -7.31 -13.97
C THR A 417 34.94 -7.44 -13.83
N PHE A 418 34.41 -7.13 -12.64
CA PHE A 418 32.97 -7.18 -12.38
C PHE A 418 32.16 -6.33 -13.38
N GLN A 419 32.57 -5.09 -13.61
CA GLN A 419 31.86 -4.17 -14.52
C GLN A 419 31.94 -4.62 -15.98
N GLU A 420 33.11 -5.09 -16.43
CA GLU A 420 33.29 -5.65 -17.78
C GLU A 420 32.41 -6.88 -18.00
N PHE A 421 32.37 -7.79 -17.02
CA PHE A 421 31.52 -8.97 -17.09
C PHE A 421 30.03 -8.62 -17.12
N VAL A 422 29.56 -7.71 -16.26
CA VAL A 422 28.15 -7.28 -16.26
C VAL A 422 27.77 -6.68 -17.62
N ARG A 423 28.62 -5.82 -18.21
CA ARG A 423 28.41 -5.31 -19.56
C ARG A 423 28.34 -6.44 -20.57
N ALA A 424 29.38 -7.29 -20.63
CA ALA A 424 29.46 -8.38 -21.59
C ALA A 424 28.25 -9.32 -21.47
N TYR A 425 27.80 -9.62 -20.24
CA TYR A 425 26.63 -10.45 -19.96
C TYR A 425 25.32 -9.78 -20.41
N ASN A 426 25.11 -8.51 -20.07
CA ASN A 426 23.91 -7.76 -20.48
C ASN A 426 23.78 -7.69 -22.01
N TYR A 427 24.90 -7.50 -22.73
CA TYR A 427 24.93 -7.45 -24.18
C TYR A 427 25.07 -8.82 -24.85
N GLN A 428 25.03 -9.92 -24.07
CA GLN A 428 25.15 -11.29 -24.56
C GLN A 428 26.46 -11.56 -25.35
N GLU A 429 27.51 -10.81 -25.04
CA GLU A 429 28.89 -11.04 -25.53
C GLU A 429 29.51 -12.27 -24.84
N VAL A 430 29.02 -12.62 -23.63
CA VAL A 430 29.28 -13.88 -22.93
C VAL A 430 27.97 -14.64 -22.70
N SER A 431 28.04 -15.98 -22.68
CA SER A 431 26.89 -16.85 -22.47
C SER A 431 27.07 -17.68 -21.21
N GLU A 432 26.20 -17.47 -20.22
CA GLU A 432 26.17 -18.21 -18.96
C GLU A 432 24.72 -18.64 -18.67
N PRO A 433 24.27 -19.81 -19.20
CA PRO A 433 22.89 -20.25 -19.10
C PRO A 433 22.36 -20.41 -17.67
N GLU A 434 23.22 -20.77 -16.72
CA GLU A 434 22.88 -20.86 -15.29
C GLU A 434 22.52 -19.49 -14.71
N LEU A 435 23.23 -18.44 -15.15
CA LEU A 435 22.97 -17.06 -14.75
C LEU A 435 21.69 -16.52 -15.40
N ASP A 436 21.43 -16.89 -16.67
CA ASP A 436 20.18 -16.59 -17.36
C ASP A 436 18.96 -17.20 -16.65
N GLU A 437 19.10 -18.45 -16.20
CA GLU A 437 18.07 -19.13 -15.42
C GLU A 437 17.85 -18.43 -14.08
N TYR A 438 18.92 -18.10 -13.35
CA TYR A 438 18.83 -17.35 -12.10
C TYR A 438 18.06 -16.03 -12.28
N PHE A 439 18.46 -15.18 -13.23
CA PHE A 439 17.82 -13.88 -13.41
C PHE A 439 16.39 -13.98 -13.96
N ARG A 440 16.06 -15.05 -14.68
CA ARG A 440 14.66 -15.35 -15.04
C ARG A 440 13.83 -15.64 -13.80
N HIS A 441 14.36 -16.44 -12.86
CA HIS A 441 13.70 -16.71 -11.58
C HIS A 441 13.60 -15.44 -10.71
N ASP A 442 14.65 -14.64 -10.62
CA ASP A 442 14.64 -13.37 -9.88
C ASP A 442 13.56 -12.39 -10.41
N ARG A 443 13.49 -12.20 -11.73
CA ARG A 443 12.43 -11.37 -12.33
C ARG A 443 11.04 -11.94 -12.10
N ALA A 444 10.88 -13.26 -12.13
CA ALA A 444 9.62 -13.95 -11.84
C ALA A 444 9.18 -13.77 -10.38
N VAL A 445 10.12 -13.83 -9.43
CA VAL A 445 9.89 -13.55 -8.01
C VAL A 445 9.33 -12.12 -7.85
N ARG A 446 9.94 -11.11 -8.48
CA ARG A 446 9.43 -9.73 -8.46
C ARG A 446 8.09 -9.53 -9.17
N GLU A 447 7.82 -10.28 -10.25
CA GLU A 447 6.51 -10.24 -10.92
C GLU A 447 5.40 -10.86 -10.06
N SER A 448 5.74 -11.79 -9.17
CA SER A 448 4.78 -12.40 -8.25
C SER A 448 4.35 -11.48 -7.10
N GLY A 449 5.09 -10.40 -6.85
CA GLY A 449 4.95 -9.52 -5.69
C GLY A 449 5.47 -10.11 -4.36
N HIS A 450 5.95 -11.35 -4.37
CA HIS A 450 6.49 -12.05 -3.19
C HIS A 450 8.02 -12.08 -3.20
N ASP A 451 8.66 -10.95 -3.49
CA ASP A 451 10.11 -10.76 -3.49
C ASP A 451 10.64 -10.40 -2.09
N THR A 452 11.32 -11.28 -1.34
CA THR A 452 11.60 -12.69 -1.65
C THR A 452 10.96 -13.67 -0.67
N SER A 453 10.80 -14.93 -1.12
CA SER A 453 10.29 -16.08 -0.36
C SER A 453 10.95 -17.36 -0.87
N TYR A 454 11.29 -18.26 0.05
CA TYR A 454 11.81 -19.60 -0.24
C TYR A 454 10.87 -20.48 -1.05
N ARG A 455 9.58 -20.14 -1.12
CA ARG A 455 8.63 -20.75 -2.04
C ARG A 455 9.05 -20.59 -3.51
N LEU A 456 9.69 -19.45 -3.82
CA LEU A 456 9.88 -18.97 -5.19
C LEU A 456 11.35 -18.84 -5.59
N GLU A 457 12.29 -18.75 -4.64
CA GLU A 457 13.72 -18.61 -4.94
C GLU A 457 14.22 -19.71 -5.89
N SER A 458 14.89 -19.31 -6.97
CA SER A 458 15.45 -20.21 -8.00
C SER A 458 14.45 -21.13 -8.71
N VAL A 459 13.14 -21.03 -8.45
CA VAL A 459 12.12 -21.91 -9.06
C VAL A 459 10.92 -21.17 -9.65
N ALA A 460 10.67 -19.91 -9.27
CA ALA A 460 9.48 -19.12 -9.62
C ALA A 460 9.01 -19.24 -11.09
N ALA A 461 9.91 -18.99 -12.04
CA ALA A 461 9.62 -19.03 -13.48
C ALA A 461 9.14 -20.39 -14.03
N ASN A 462 9.32 -21.47 -13.26
CA ASN A 462 8.92 -22.82 -13.60
C ASN A 462 7.66 -23.26 -12.83
N LEU A 463 7.15 -22.45 -11.90
CA LEU A 463 6.00 -22.78 -11.07
C LEU A 463 4.70 -22.19 -11.63
N ALA A 464 3.72 -23.06 -11.88
CA ALA A 464 2.32 -22.67 -11.98
C ALA A 464 1.80 -22.48 -10.55
N VAL A 465 1.88 -21.24 -10.06
CA VAL A 465 1.52 -20.94 -8.67
C VAL A 465 0.00 -20.80 -8.50
N VAL A 466 -0.50 -21.11 -7.31
CA VAL A 466 -1.93 -21.01 -6.95
C VAL A 466 -2.45 -19.59 -7.17
N ASP A 467 -1.62 -18.62 -6.83
CA ASP A 467 -1.91 -17.19 -6.80
C ASP A 467 -2.44 -16.69 -8.16
N ILE A 468 -1.57 -16.67 -9.17
CA ILE A 468 -1.91 -16.15 -10.51
C ILE A 468 -3.08 -16.92 -11.13
N ASN A 469 -3.17 -18.23 -10.90
CA ASN A 469 -4.24 -19.05 -11.47
C ASN A 469 -5.58 -18.81 -10.78
N ALA A 470 -5.61 -18.49 -9.49
CA ALA A 470 -6.82 -18.00 -8.83
C ALA A 470 -7.23 -16.61 -9.36
N LEU A 471 -6.28 -15.71 -9.61
CA LEU A 471 -6.57 -14.39 -10.17
C LEU A 471 -7.08 -14.44 -11.62
N LEU A 472 -6.52 -15.31 -12.46
CA LEU A 472 -6.98 -15.49 -13.83
C LEU A 472 -8.36 -16.14 -13.90
N TYR A 473 -8.68 -17.04 -12.97
CA TYR A 473 -10.05 -17.54 -12.82
C TYR A 473 -11.02 -16.40 -12.51
N LYS A 474 -10.61 -15.45 -11.64
CA LYS A 474 -11.41 -14.27 -11.33
C LYS A 474 -11.62 -13.38 -12.56
N TYR A 475 -10.57 -13.13 -13.34
CA TYR A 475 -10.68 -12.42 -14.63
C TYR A 475 -11.70 -13.11 -15.55
N GLU A 476 -11.59 -14.43 -15.73
CA GLU A 476 -12.48 -15.19 -16.61
C GLU A 476 -13.95 -15.09 -16.18
N VAL A 477 -14.21 -15.22 -14.88
CA VAL A 477 -15.57 -15.11 -14.33
C VAL A 477 -16.10 -13.68 -14.42
N ASP A 478 -15.30 -12.68 -14.06
CA ASP A 478 -15.72 -11.27 -14.07
C ASP A 478 -16.00 -10.78 -15.48
N ILE A 479 -15.12 -11.08 -16.44
CA ILE A 479 -15.30 -10.70 -17.85
C ILE A 479 -16.59 -11.35 -18.38
N GLY A 480 -16.77 -12.65 -18.17
CA GLY A 480 -17.97 -13.36 -18.63
C GLY A 480 -19.27 -12.80 -18.02
N ARG A 481 -19.28 -12.52 -16.71
CA ARG A 481 -20.43 -11.90 -16.03
C ARG A 481 -20.70 -10.49 -16.52
N CYS A 482 -19.65 -9.70 -16.73
CA CYS A 482 -19.78 -8.32 -17.19
C CYS A 482 -20.37 -8.26 -18.60
N ILE A 483 -19.88 -9.09 -19.52
CA ILE A 483 -20.42 -9.23 -20.88
C ILE A 483 -21.92 -9.57 -20.86
N ARG A 484 -22.32 -10.53 -20.02
CA ARG A 484 -23.73 -10.91 -19.86
C ARG A 484 -24.60 -9.78 -19.30
N ASN A 485 -24.14 -9.15 -18.22
CA ASN A 485 -24.99 -8.25 -17.42
C ASN A 485 -25.03 -6.81 -17.95
N HIS A 486 -24.00 -6.38 -18.66
CA HIS A 486 -23.83 -4.96 -19.05
C HIS A 486 -23.70 -4.74 -20.56
N PHE A 487 -23.49 -5.79 -21.35
CA PHE A 487 -23.23 -5.68 -22.79
C PHE A 487 -24.06 -6.65 -23.64
N ASP A 488 -25.26 -7.03 -23.18
CA ASP A 488 -26.21 -7.90 -23.91
C ASP A 488 -25.58 -9.20 -24.46
N ASP A 489 -24.65 -9.77 -23.68
CA ASP A 489 -23.85 -10.94 -24.00
C ASP A 489 -22.94 -10.81 -25.24
N LYS A 490 -22.68 -9.58 -25.70
CA LYS A 490 -21.91 -9.28 -26.90
C LYS A 490 -21.01 -8.04 -26.70
N LEU A 491 -19.72 -8.29 -26.48
CA LEU A 491 -18.73 -7.22 -26.42
C LEU A 491 -17.84 -7.25 -27.67
N VAL A 492 -17.92 -6.20 -28.49
CA VAL A 492 -17.09 -6.05 -29.69
C VAL A 492 -15.72 -5.52 -29.29
N VAL A 493 -14.65 -6.23 -29.67
CA VAL A 493 -13.27 -5.83 -29.41
C VAL A 493 -12.78 -4.89 -30.52
N PRO A 494 -12.47 -3.62 -30.23
CA PRO A 494 -11.96 -2.68 -31.21
C PRO A 494 -10.45 -2.88 -31.45
N LYS A 495 -9.91 -2.28 -32.52
CA LYS A 495 -8.55 -2.54 -33.00
C LYS A 495 -7.48 -2.24 -31.95
N GLU A 496 -7.64 -1.18 -31.18
CA GLU A 496 -6.69 -0.71 -30.15
C GLU A 496 -6.57 -1.66 -28.95
N PHE A 497 -7.60 -2.49 -28.70
CA PHE A 497 -7.59 -3.52 -27.68
C PHE A 497 -7.34 -4.93 -28.24
N CYS A 498 -7.13 -5.06 -29.55
CA CYS A 498 -6.68 -6.31 -30.15
C CYS A 498 -5.21 -6.60 -29.79
N GLY A 499 -4.88 -7.88 -29.70
CA GLY A 499 -3.55 -8.39 -29.39
C GLY A 499 -3.55 -9.92 -29.39
N GLY A 500 -2.38 -10.52 -29.60
CA GLY A 500 -2.28 -11.97 -29.85
C GLY A 500 -3.09 -12.34 -31.10
N ASP A 501 -3.90 -13.40 -31.01
CA ASP A 501 -4.73 -13.90 -32.11
C ASP A 501 -6.08 -13.16 -32.29
N MET A 502 -6.34 -12.12 -31.50
CA MET A 502 -7.61 -11.38 -31.55
C MET A 502 -7.73 -10.55 -32.84
N LYS A 503 -8.93 -10.54 -33.43
CA LYS A 503 -9.23 -9.76 -34.65
C LYS A 503 -10.10 -8.54 -34.34
N PRO A 504 -9.88 -7.39 -35.01
CA PRO A 504 -10.78 -6.24 -34.88
C PRO A 504 -12.22 -6.63 -35.25
N GLY A 505 -13.17 -6.25 -34.40
CA GLY A 505 -14.58 -6.61 -34.57
C GLY A 505 -14.94 -8.00 -34.04
N GLN A 506 -14.00 -8.74 -33.45
CA GLN A 506 -14.29 -9.98 -32.73
C GLN A 506 -15.29 -9.73 -31.61
N VAL A 507 -16.25 -10.64 -31.45
CA VAL A 507 -17.27 -10.56 -30.40
C VAL A 507 -16.93 -11.54 -29.30
N GLU A 508 -16.73 -11.03 -28.09
CA GLU A 508 -16.62 -11.81 -26.88
C GLU A 508 -18.01 -12.05 -26.28
N THR A 509 -18.25 -13.27 -25.78
CA THR A 509 -19.55 -13.70 -25.22
C THR A 509 -19.32 -14.34 -23.86
N SER A 510 -20.27 -14.26 -22.94
CA SER A 510 -20.11 -14.86 -21.60
C SER A 510 -19.83 -16.37 -21.66
N ALA A 511 -20.43 -17.07 -22.63
CA ALA A 511 -20.26 -18.51 -22.82
C ALA A 511 -18.82 -18.93 -23.15
N SER A 512 -18.03 -18.11 -23.87
CA SER A 512 -16.62 -18.42 -24.15
C SER A 512 -15.78 -18.35 -22.87
N TRP A 513 -16.01 -17.31 -22.06
CA TRP A 513 -15.31 -17.08 -20.80
C TRP A 513 -15.67 -18.09 -19.72
N GLU A 514 -16.94 -18.50 -19.62
CA GLU A 514 -17.36 -19.58 -18.72
C GLU A 514 -16.70 -20.92 -19.05
N ARG A 515 -16.46 -21.20 -20.33
CA ARG A 515 -15.70 -22.41 -20.74
C ARG A 515 -14.23 -22.31 -20.30
N ARG A 516 -13.62 -21.12 -20.39
CA ARG A 516 -12.24 -20.88 -19.92
C ARG A 516 -12.14 -21.08 -18.40
N ALA A 517 -13.03 -20.46 -17.63
CA ALA A 517 -13.12 -20.63 -16.18
C ALA A 517 -13.27 -22.10 -15.76
N ARG A 518 -14.15 -22.85 -16.44
CA ARG A 518 -14.33 -24.29 -16.18
C ARG A 518 -13.07 -25.11 -16.46
N LYS A 519 -12.38 -24.83 -17.57
CA LYS A 519 -11.09 -25.49 -17.89
C LYS A 519 -10.03 -25.18 -16.86
N ARG A 520 -9.91 -23.91 -16.44
CA ARG A 520 -8.93 -23.51 -15.42
C ARG A 520 -9.20 -24.18 -14.08
N ARG A 521 -10.45 -24.21 -13.61
CA ARG A 521 -10.81 -24.92 -12.38
C ARG A 521 -10.38 -26.39 -12.44
N ALA A 522 -10.69 -27.09 -13.53
CA ALA A 522 -10.30 -28.49 -13.70
C ALA A 522 -8.77 -28.68 -13.68
N ALA A 523 -8.01 -27.77 -14.31
CA ALA A 523 -6.55 -27.81 -14.27
C ALA A 523 -5.99 -27.52 -12.87
N VAL A 524 -6.51 -26.50 -12.18
CA VAL A 524 -6.12 -26.15 -10.80
C VAL A 524 -6.42 -27.31 -9.84
N ASP A 525 -7.60 -27.92 -9.94
CA ASP A 525 -7.97 -29.07 -9.11
C ASP A 525 -7.08 -30.30 -9.41
N LYS A 526 -6.62 -30.47 -10.65
CA LYS A 526 -5.75 -31.58 -11.03
C LYS A 526 -4.31 -31.40 -10.54
N TYR A 527 -3.75 -30.20 -10.73
CA TYR A 527 -2.31 -29.96 -10.54
C TYR A 527 -1.97 -29.35 -9.18
N LEU A 528 -2.87 -28.53 -8.62
CA LEU A 528 -2.56 -27.70 -7.45
C LEU A 528 -3.26 -28.20 -6.18
N TRP A 529 -4.46 -28.78 -6.27
CA TRP A 529 -5.22 -29.23 -5.08
C TRP A 529 -4.69 -30.54 -4.50
N ASP A 530 -4.39 -30.55 -3.20
CA ASP A 530 -4.08 -31.75 -2.41
C ASP A 530 -5.22 -32.06 -1.44
N GLU A 531 -5.91 -33.18 -1.67
CA GLU A 531 -7.04 -33.64 -0.88
C GLU A 531 -6.65 -34.07 0.56
N GLU A 532 -5.49 -34.69 0.70
CA GLU A 532 -5.02 -35.22 1.99
C GLU A 532 -4.58 -34.07 2.90
N ALA A 533 -3.75 -33.17 2.37
CA ALA A 533 -3.33 -31.97 3.06
C ALA A 533 -4.47 -30.96 3.24
N GLY A 534 -5.49 -30.99 2.37
CA GLY A 534 -6.62 -30.07 2.38
C GLY A 534 -6.25 -28.65 1.97
N MET A 535 -5.28 -28.49 1.07
CA MET A 535 -4.80 -27.20 0.62
C MET A 535 -4.29 -27.23 -0.84
N TYR A 536 -4.08 -26.05 -1.41
CA TYR A 536 -3.49 -25.89 -2.72
C TYR A 536 -1.98 -25.67 -2.59
N PHE A 537 -1.20 -26.33 -3.45
CA PHE A 537 0.23 -26.16 -3.61
C PHE A 537 0.57 -25.76 -5.04
N ASP A 538 1.74 -25.15 -5.22
CA ASP A 538 2.23 -24.77 -6.54
C ASP A 538 2.67 -26.02 -7.33
N TYR A 539 2.65 -25.97 -8.66
CA TYR A 539 3.09 -27.09 -9.50
C TYR A 539 4.28 -26.70 -10.36
N ASN A 540 5.36 -27.47 -10.28
CA ASN A 540 6.55 -27.26 -11.10
C ASN A 540 6.32 -27.87 -12.49
N THR A 541 6.19 -27.03 -13.52
CA THR A 541 5.86 -27.50 -14.87
C THR A 541 7.05 -28.15 -15.59
N VAL A 542 8.27 -27.91 -15.13
CA VAL A 542 9.48 -28.55 -15.66
C VAL A 542 9.69 -29.94 -15.05
N LYS A 543 9.63 -30.03 -13.72
CA LYS A 543 9.78 -31.31 -12.99
C LYS A 543 8.51 -32.18 -13.05
N LYS A 544 7.37 -31.59 -13.43
CA LYS A 544 6.05 -32.21 -13.48
C LYS A 544 5.60 -32.79 -12.14
N GLU A 545 5.88 -32.06 -11.07
CA GLU A 545 5.55 -32.43 -9.70
C GLU A 545 4.93 -31.25 -8.96
N ARG A 546 4.00 -31.55 -8.05
CA ARG A 546 3.44 -30.58 -7.11
C ARG A 546 4.45 -30.32 -6.00
N THR A 547 4.58 -29.07 -5.57
CA THR A 547 5.43 -28.69 -4.45
C THR A 547 4.80 -29.09 -3.12
N GLY A 548 5.57 -28.98 -2.03
CA GLY A 548 5.07 -29.16 -0.65
C GLY A 548 5.08 -27.87 0.18
N TYR A 549 5.29 -26.71 -0.44
CA TYR A 549 5.42 -25.45 0.29
C TYR A 549 4.05 -24.89 0.67
N GLU A 550 3.75 -24.86 1.97
CA GLU A 550 2.49 -24.36 2.51
C GLU A 550 2.52 -22.82 2.54
N SER A 551 1.73 -22.18 1.69
CA SER A 551 1.62 -20.71 1.60
C SER A 551 0.18 -20.22 1.85
N ALA A 552 0.06 -19.04 2.46
CA ALA A 552 -1.22 -18.37 2.69
C ALA A 552 -1.99 -18.06 1.39
N THR A 553 -1.33 -18.06 0.23
CA THR A 553 -2.00 -17.90 -1.07
C THR A 553 -2.95 -19.06 -1.39
N THR A 554 -2.89 -20.18 -0.65
CA THR A 554 -3.90 -21.26 -0.71
C THR A 554 -5.33 -20.79 -0.45
N PHE A 555 -5.55 -19.62 0.16
CA PHE A 555 -6.88 -19.03 0.37
C PHE A 555 -7.38 -18.20 -0.81
N TRP A 556 -6.54 -17.87 -1.80
CA TRP A 556 -6.93 -17.06 -2.96
C TRP A 556 -7.95 -17.75 -3.87
N PRO A 557 -7.96 -19.10 -4.02
CA PRO A 557 -9.06 -19.82 -4.63
C PRO A 557 -10.42 -19.58 -3.96
N MET A 558 -10.46 -19.28 -2.65
CA MET A 558 -11.69 -18.85 -1.99
C MET A 558 -12.04 -17.40 -2.37
N TRP A 559 -11.07 -16.48 -2.38
CA TRP A 559 -11.32 -15.10 -2.82
C TRP A 559 -11.91 -15.04 -4.25
N SER A 560 -11.33 -15.79 -5.19
CA SER A 560 -11.74 -15.81 -6.59
C SER A 560 -13.03 -16.57 -6.85
N GLY A 561 -13.48 -17.41 -5.90
CA GLY A 561 -14.60 -18.33 -6.08
C GLY A 561 -14.25 -19.57 -6.92
N LEU A 562 -12.95 -19.88 -7.04
CA LEU A 562 -12.46 -21.08 -7.73
C LEU A 562 -12.78 -22.34 -6.93
N ALA A 563 -12.56 -22.31 -5.61
CA ALA A 563 -12.74 -23.47 -4.73
C ALA A 563 -14.19 -23.97 -4.73
N THR A 564 -14.38 -25.26 -4.52
CA THR A 564 -15.70 -25.81 -4.19
C THR A 564 -16.02 -25.57 -2.72
N PRO A 565 -17.31 -25.57 -2.29
CA PRO A 565 -17.66 -25.50 -0.87
C PRO A 565 -16.97 -26.58 -0.02
N ARG A 566 -16.76 -27.77 -0.58
CA ARG A 566 -16.02 -28.86 0.07
C ARG A 566 -14.55 -28.53 0.29
N GLN A 567 -13.86 -28.02 -0.74
CA GLN A 567 -12.46 -27.60 -0.65
C GLN A 567 -12.31 -26.42 0.34
N ALA A 568 -13.23 -25.46 0.31
CA ALA A 568 -13.26 -24.35 1.25
C ALA A 568 -13.38 -24.84 2.72
N ASN A 569 -14.26 -25.80 2.99
CA ASN A 569 -14.36 -26.40 4.32
C ASN A 569 -13.06 -27.10 4.75
N LEU A 570 -12.39 -27.82 3.84
CA LEU A 570 -11.10 -28.45 4.13
C LEU A 570 -9.98 -27.43 4.38
N LEU A 571 -9.96 -26.32 3.63
CA LEU A 571 -9.02 -25.22 3.86
C LEU A 571 -9.19 -24.63 5.27
N ILE A 572 -10.42 -24.40 5.71
CA ILE A 572 -10.69 -23.89 7.06
C ILE A 572 -10.31 -24.92 8.14
N GLN A 573 -10.61 -26.20 7.94
CA GLN A 573 -10.37 -27.23 8.96
C GLN A 573 -8.90 -27.65 9.06
N LYS A 574 -8.17 -27.71 7.93
CA LYS A 574 -6.82 -28.29 7.86
C LYS A 574 -5.72 -27.26 7.58
N ALA A 575 -5.99 -26.25 6.75
CA ALA A 575 -4.98 -25.28 6.34
C ALA A 575 -4.92 -24.11 7.32
N LEU A 576 -6.04 -23.46 7.63
CA LEU A 576 -6.09 -22.27 8.51
C LEU A 576 -5.35 -22.45 9.85
N PRO A 577 -5.48 -23.56 10.59
CA PRO A 577 -4.76 -23.76 11.85
C PRO A 577 -3.23 -23.75 11.72
N LYS A 578 -2.69 -23.97 10.52
CA LYS A 578 -1.24 -23.93 10.26
C LYS A 578 -0.71 -22.52 10.02
N PHE A 579 -1.57 -21.59 9.62
CA PHE A 579 -1.21 -20.21 9.29
C PHE A 579 -1.64 -19.20 10.36
N GLU A 580 -2.70 -19.49 11.11
CA GLU A 580 -3.20 -18.60 12.15
C GLU A 580 -2.26 -18.56 13.36
N VAL A 581 -1.77 -17.35 13.65
CA VAL A 581 -0.93 -17.03 14.82
C VAL A 581 -1.46 -15.77 15.50
N PHE A 582 -0.77 -15.28 16.53
CA PHE A 582 -1.17 -14.15 17.37
C PHE A 582 -1.75 -12.95 16.59
N GLY A 583 -1.04 -12.48 15.56
CA GLY A 583 -1.36 -11.29 14.78
C GLY A 583 -2.08 -11.54 13.45
N GLY A 584 -2.61 -12.74 13.20
CA GLY A 584 -3.30 -13.08 11.94
C GLY A 584 -2.64 -14.24 11.21
N LEU A 585 -2.52 -14.15 9.88
CA LEU A 585 -1.92 -15.19 9.05
C LEU A 585 -0.44 -14.94 8.77
N VAL A 586 0.41 -15.95 8.93
CA VAL A 586 1.78 -15.97 8.38
C VAL A 586 1.78 -16.26 6.88
N SER A 587 2.75 -15.71 6.14
CA SER A 587 2.85 -15.88 4.68
C SER A 587 3.08 -17.31 4.22
N GLY A 588 3.81 -18.08 5.03
CA GLY A 588 4.10 -19.50 4.85
C GLY A 588 4.27 -20.15 6.22
N THR A 589 4.18 -21.48 6.30
CA THR A 589 4.38 -22.18 7.59
C THR A 589 5.86 -22.22 7.96
N GLU A 590 6.15 -22.29 9.26
CA GLU A 590 7.53 -22.42 9.76
C GLU A 590 8.23 -23.66 9.16
N ASN A 591 7.51 -24.78 9.08
CA ASN A 591 7.99 -26.02 8.49
C ASN A 591 8.38 -25.84 7.01
N SER A 592 7.56 -25.12 6.23
CA SER A 592 7.83 -24.89 4.80
C SER A 592 8.98 -23.94 4.58
N ARG A 593 9.08 -22.86 5.37
CA ARG A 593 10.25 -21.97 5.37
C ARG A 593 11.52 -22.76 5.65
N GLY A 594 11.48 -23.72 6.57
CA GLY A 594 12.63 -24.51 7.00
C GLY A 594 13.56 -23.75 7.94
N GLU A 595 14.76 -24.28 8.18
CA GLU A 595 15.75 -23.67 9.08
C GLU A 595 16.42 -22.44 8.45
N THR A 596 16.64 -21.40 9.27
CA THR A 596 17.35 -20.18 8.87
C THR A 596 18.75 -20.15 9.46
N SER A 597 19.74 -19.73 8.68
CA SER A 597 21.13 -19.58 9.09
C SER A 597 21.74 -18.30 8.49
N LEU A 598 23.02 -18.03 8.74
CA LEU A 598 23.73 -16.93 8.07
C LEU A 598 23.79 -17.12 6.54
N ASP A 599 23.92 -18.38 6.08
CA ASP A 599 23.94 -18.73 4.65
C ASP A 599 22.54 -18.87 4.05
N ARG A 600 21.50 -18.96 4.89
CA ARG A 600 20.09 -19.06 4.52
C ARG A 600 19.24 -18.11 5.38
N PRO A 601 19.41 -16.79 5.22
CA PRO A 601 18.79 -15.79 6.08
C PRO A 601 17.27 -15.73 5.87
N ASN A 602 16.53 -15.26 6.86
CA ASN A 602 15.07 -15.21 6.71
C ASN A 602 14.63 -14.28 5.56
N ARG A 603 13.57 -14.66 4.84
CA ARG A 603 13.01 -13.89 3.73
C ARG A 603 11.72 -13.17 4.15
N GLN A 604 11.45 -12.03 3.54
CA GLN A 604 10.38 -11.14 4.02
C GLN A 604 8.96 -11.68 3.76
N TRP A 605 8.76 -12.52 2.73
CA TRP A 605 7.46 -13.15 2.42
C TRP A 605 7.32 -14.58 2.98
N ASP A 606 8.07 -14.91 4.02
CA ASP A 606 7.98 -16.20 4.73
C ASP A 606 7.64 -16.02 6.22
N TYR A 607 7.44 -17.14 6.94
CA TYR A 607 7.32 -17.14 8.39
C TYR A 607 8.49 -16.40 9.06
N PRO A 608 8.27 -15.53 10.07
CA PRO A 608 7.03 -15.31 10.83
C PRO A 608 6.23 -14.07 10.39
N PHE A 609 6.45 -13.59 9.16
CA PHE A 609 5.86 -12.34 8.71
C PHE A 609 4.45 -12.54 8.15
N GLY A 610 3.61 -11.52 8.33
CA GLY A 610 2.28 -11.43 7.75
C GLY A 610 2.12 -10.11 7.01
N TRP A 611 1.44 -10.18 5.87
CA TRP A 611 1.25 -9.04 4.96
C TRP A 611 -0.22 -8.77 4.74
N ALA A 612 -0.57 -7.48 4.69
CA ALA A 612 -1.94 -7.00 4.51
C ALA A 612 -2.70 -7.66 3.34
N PRO A 613 -2.13 -7.82 2.12
CA PRO A 613 -2.81 -8.48 1.00
C PRO A 613 -3.32 -9.89 1.34
N GLN A 614 -2.49 -10.69 2.00
CA GLN A 614 -2.84 -12.08 2.34
C GLN A 614 -3.97 -12.13 3.36
N GLN A 615 -4.00 -11.18 4.30
CA GLN A 615 -5.11 -11.08 5.27
C GLN A 615 -6.41 -10.70 4.55
N ILE A 616 -6.40 -9.62 3.77
CA ILE A 616 -7.61 -9.10 3.10
C ILE A 616 -8.21 -10.15 2.17
N LEU A 617 -7.38 -10.78 1.33
CA LEU A 617 -7.86 -11.78 0.38
C LEU A 617 -8.40 -13.02 1.10
N ALA A 618 -7.79 -13.45 2.21
CA ALA A 618 -8.32 -14.53 3.03
C ALA A 618 -9.66 -14.17 3.66
N TRP A 619 -9.81 -12.98 4.27
CA TRP A 619 -11.08 -12.54 4.87
C TRP A 619 -12.22 -12.55 3.87
N VAL A 620 -12.01 -11.92 2.70
CA VAL A 620 -13.00 -11.89 1.61
C VAL A 620 -13.32 -13.31 1.12
N GLY A 621 -12.30 -14.17 1.02
CA GLY A 621 -12.46 -15.57 0.67
C GLY A 621 -13.32 -16.33 1.69
N PHE A 622 -13.08 -16.14 2.98
CA PHE A 622 -13.83 -16.77 4.06
C PHE A 622 -15.31 -16.33 4.04
N GLN A 623 -15.57 -15.03 3.95
CA GLN A 623 -16.94 -14.50 3.83
C GLN A 623 -17.67 -15.02 2.59
N ARG A 624 -17.00 -15.15 1.44
CA ARG A 624 -17.62 -15.68 0.21
C ARG A 624 -18.20 -17.08 0.42
N TYR A 625 -17.61 -17.88 1.30
CA TYR A 625 -18.04 -19.26 1.58
C TYR A 625 -18.82 -19.40 2.90
N GLY A 626 -19.17 -18.30 3.57
CA GLY A 626 -19.97 -18.29 4.81
C GLY A 626 -19.18 -18.52 6.10
N PHE A 627 -17.85 -18.36 6.06
CA PHE A 627 -16.95 -18.46 7.22
C PHE A 627 -16.72 -17.07 7.84
N ASP A 628 -17.80 -16.38 8.18
CA ASP A 628 -17.74 -15.02 8.74
C ASP A 628 -17.06 -14.97 10.11
N ALA A 629 -17.22 -16.02 10.94
CA ALA A 629 -16.59 -16.09 12.25
C ALA A 629 -15.05 -16.17 12.14
N GLU A 630 -14.53 -16.98 11.22
CA GLU A 630 -13.11 -17.07 10.93
C GLU A 630 -12.58 -15.76 10.34
N ALA A 631 -13.32 -15.14 9.41
CA ALA A 631 -12.95 -13.83 8.87
C ALA A 631 -12.83 -12.78 9.98
N GLN A 632 -13.80 -12.72 10.89
CA GLN A 632 -13.79 -11.81 12.03
C GLN A 632 -12.63 -12.09 13.00
N ARG A 633 -12.38 -13.36 13.33
CA ARG A 633 -11.28 -13.76 14.22
C ARG A 633 -9.93 -13.31 13.66
N ILE A 634 -9.63 -13.65 12.40
CA ILE A 634 -8.35 -13.30 11.78
C ILE A 634 -8.23 -11.78 11.61
N ALA A 635 -9.31 -11.09 11.23
CA ALA A 635 -9.32 -9.63 11.15
C ALA A 635 -9.05 -9.00 12.52
N TYR A 636 -9.69 -9.48 13.59
CA TYR A 636 -9.45 -8.97 14.95
C TYR A 636 -8.00 -9.15 15.35
N ARG A 637 -7.40 -10.32 15.12
CA ARG A 637 -5.97 -10.58 15.43
C ARG A 637 -5.04 -9.60 14.73
N TRP A 638 -5.23 -9.38 13.43
CA TRP A 638 -4.46 -8.40 12.65
C TRP A 638 -4.66 -6.98 13.18
N LEU A 639 -5.90 -6.56 13.38
CA LEU A 639 -6.23 -5.22 13.83
C LEU A 639 -5.68 -4.95 15.24
N SER A 640 -5.79 -5.91 16.16
CA SER A 640 -5.25 -5.83 17.52
C SER A 640 -3.74 -5.61 17.51
N MET A 641 -3.02 -6.34 16.67
CA MET A 641 -1.57 -6.18 16.49
C MET A 641 -1.21 -4.79 15.94
N VAL A 642 -1.90 -4.32 14.89
CA VAL A 642 -1.67 -3.00 14.30
C VAL A 642 -2.01 -1.89 15.29
N THR A 643 -3.15 -1.97 16.00
CA THR A 643 -3.55 -0.99 17.03
C THR A 643 -2.54 -0.95 18.17
N LYS A 644 -2.02 -2.10 18.61
CA LYS A 644 -1.00 -2.16 19.65
C LYS A 644 0.30 -1.47 19.20
N ALA A 645 0.78 -1.77 17.99
CA ALA A 645 1.95 -1.09 17.43
C ALA A 645 1.74 0.43 17.35
N PHE A 646 0.57 0.86 16.85
CA PHE A 646 0.19 2.26 16.76
C PHE A 646 0.19 2.96 18.13
N VAL A 647 -0.32 2.31 19.19
CA VAL A 647 -0.37 2.89 20.53
C VAL A 647 0.99 2.97 21.20
N ASP A 648 1.76 1.88 21.11
CA ASP A 648 3.00 1.72 21.88
C ASP A 648 4.21 2.40 21.22
N PHE A 649 4.18 2.60 19.90
CA PHE A 649 5.32 3.06 19.11
C PHE A 649 4.96 4.30 18.28
N ASN A 650 4.54 5.35 18.98
CA ASN A 650 4.38 6.70 18.46
C ASN A 650 3.50 6.85 17.19
N GLY A 651 2.45 6.03 17.07
CA GLY A 651 1.54 6.04 15.93
C GLY A 651 2.02 5.27 14.70
N VAL A 652 3.08 4.47 14.82
CA VAL A 652 3.69 3.78 13.67
C VAL A 652 2.69 2.91 12.92
N VAL A 653 2.76 2.97 11.59
CA VAL A 653 2.08 2.06 10.66
C VAL A 653 3.10 1.68 9.59
N VAL A 654 3.49 0.41 9.58
CA VAL A 654 4.56 -0.12 8.72
C VAL A 654 4.01 -0.96 7.55
N GLU A 655 4.88 -1.29 6.61
CA GLU A 655 4.61 -2.12 5.43
C GLU A 655 4.13 -3.54 5.78
N LYS A 656 4.82 -4.20 6.71
CA LYS A 656 4.62 -5.61 7.09
C LYS A 656 4.86 -5.83 8.58
N TYR A 657 4.38 -6.94 9.14
CA TYR A 657 4.49 -7.21 10.57
C TYR A 657 5.00 -8.64 10.83
N ASN A 658 5.74 -8.81 11.92
CA ASN A 658 5.96 -10.10 12.52
C ASN A 658 4.71 -10.50 13.33
N VAL A 659 3.85 -11.32 12.74
CA VAL A 659 2.55 -11.70 13.33
C VAL A 659 2.68 -12.68 14.50
N THR A 660 3.89 -13.15 14.81
CA THR A 660 4.15 -14.00 15.99
C THR A 660 4.58 -13.20 17.22
N ARG A 661 5.01 -11.94 17.05
CA ARG A 661 5.54 -11.11 18.15
C ARG A 661 4.42 -10.28 18.79
N PRO A 662 4.18 -10.42 20.11
CA PRO A 662 3.14 -9.66 20.78
C PRO A 662 3.54 -8.25 21.20
N ILE A 663 4.84 -7.96 21.40
CA ILE A 663 5.30 -6.68 21.97
C ILE A 663 5.60 -5.66 20.86
N ASP A 664 6.48 -6.01 19.93
CA ASP A 664 7.05 -5.13 18.91
C ASP A 664 6.87 -5.69 17.48
N PRO A 665 5.63 -6.01 17.06
CA PRO A 665 5.37 -6.70 15.79
C PRO A 665 5.81 -5.90 14.55
N HIS A 666 5.99 -4.59 14.67
CA HIS A 666 6.43 -3.71 13.58
C HIS A 666 7.94 -3.78 13.32
N LYS A 667 8.75 -4.31 14.25
CA LYS A 667 10.21 -4.43 14.09
C LYS A 667 10.52 -5.65 13.21
N VAL A 668 10.68 -5.41 11.91
CA VAL A 668 11.03 -6.40 10.90
C VAL A 668 12.36 -6.01 10.27
N GLU A 669 13.39 -6.82 10.50
CA GLU A 669 14.77 -6.58 10.03
C GLU A 669 15.15 -7.46 8.83
N ALA A 670 14.22 -8.26 8.29
CA ALA A 670 14.49 -9.08 7.12
C ALA A 670 14.79 -8.19 5.90
N GLU A 671 15.83 -8.56 5.15
CA GLU A 671 16.27 -7.88 3.92
C GLU A 671 16.56 -6.37 4.14
N TYR A 672 15.83 -5.47 3.48
CA TYR A 672 16.00 -4.01 3.62
C TYR A 672 15.25 -3.42 4.83
N GLY A 673 14.73 -4.28 5.72
CA GLY A 673 13.95 -3.87 6.87
C GLY A 673 12.54 -3.40 6.51
N ASN A 674 11.90 -2.72 7.45
CA ASN A 674 10.51 -2.29 7.33
C ASN A 674 10.41 -0.84 6.86
N GLN A 675 9.49 -0.55 5.93
CA GLN A 675 9.18 0.83 5.56
C GLN A 675 8.09 1.40 6.48
N GLY A 676 8.15 2.70 6.78
CA GLY A 676 7.16 3.41 7.60
C GLY A 676 7.49 3.54 9.10
N SER A 677 8.59 2.94 9.57
CA SER A 677 9.07 3.10 10.96
C SER A 677 9.95 4.34 11.16
N GLU A 678 10.62 4.81 10.10
CA GLU A 678 11.51 5.98 10.15
C GLU A 678 10.73 7.27 9.88
N PHE A 679 10.33 7.96 10.95
CA PHE A 679 9.75 9.31 10.89
C PHE A 679 10.08 10.10 12.16
N LYS A 680 9.93 11.43 12.10
CA LYS A 680 10.15 12.32 13.24
C LYS A 680 8.83 12.95 13.68
N GLY A 681 8.48 12.77 14.95
CA GLY A 681 7.32 13.37 15.59
C GLY A 681 5.99 12.71 15.23
N VAL A 682 5.58 12.78 13.96
CA VAL A 682 4.27 12.29 13.49
C VAL A 682 4.38 11.50 12.18
N PRO A 683 3.77 10.30 12.09
CA PRO A 683 3.68 9.55 10.84
C PRO A 683 2.73 10.28 9.89
N ARG A 684 3.11 10.38 8.61
CA ARG A 684 2.37 11.18 7.62
C ARG A 684 1.53 10.33 6.68
N GLU A 685 1.96 9.11 6.40
CA GLU A 685 1.35 8.31 5.33
C GLU A 685 1.02 6.86 5.72
N GLY A 686 1.69 6.28 6.72
CA GLY A 686 1.63 4.82 6.93
C GLY A 686 2.05 4.05 5.67
N PHE A 687 1.37 2.94 5.39
CA PHE A 687 1.57 2.17 4.16
C PHE A 687 0.23 1.77 3.53
N GLY A 688 0.06 1.97 2.22
CA GLY A 688 -1.21 1.95 1.49
C GLY A 688 -2.06 0.71 1.74
N TRP A 689 -1.51 -0.49 1.56
CA TRP A 689 -2.28 -1.72 1.80
C TRP A 689 -2.59 -1.98 3.29
N VAL A 690 -1.83 -1.43 4.24
CA VAL A 690 -1.99 -1.65 5.68
C VAL A 690 -3.07 -0.71 6.16
N ASN A 691 -3.04 0.54 5.69
CA ASN A 691 -4.13 1.49 5.81
C ASN A 691 -5.45 0.87 5.30
N ALA A 692 -5.43 0.28 4.11
CA ALA A 692 -6.60 -0.40 3.57
C ALA A 692 -7.02 -1.62 4.39
N SER A 693 -6.07 -2.45 4.84
CA SER A 693 -6.37 -3.63 5.67
C SER A 693 -7.04 -3.26 6.99
N TYR A 694 -6.63 -2.14 7.60
CA TYR A 694 -7.18 -1.67 8.86
C TYR A 694 -8.61 -1.16 8.67
N ILE A 695 -8.83 -0.30 7.67
CA ILE A 695 -10.16 0.22 7.34
C ILE A 695 -11.10 -0.90 6.91
N TYR A 696 -10.64 -1.81 6.05
CA TYR A 696 -11.45 -2.93 5.58
C TYR A 696 -11.77 -3.90 6.73
N GLY A 697 -10.79 -4.29 7.53
CA GLY A 697 -10.99 -5.20 8.67
C GLY A 697 -11.97 -4.64 9.71
N LEU A 698 -11.98 -3.31 9.94
CA LEU A 698 -12.95 -2.68 10.85
C LEU A 698 -14.41 -2.88 10.40
N THR A 699 -14.66 -3.03 9.09
CA THR A 699 -16.02 -3.29 8.58
C THR A 699 -16.51 -4.70 8.89
N LEU A 700 -15.62 -5.61 9.25
CA LEU A 700 -15.95 -7.00 9.59
C LEU A 700 -16.33 -7.15 11.06
N LEU A 701 -15.88 -6.24 11.93
CA LEU A 701 -16.02 -6.35 13.37
C LEU A 701 -17.30 -5.72 13.91
N SER A 702 -17.85 -6.32 14.95
CA SER A 702 -18.95 -5.77 15.73
C SER A 702 -18.52 -4.56 16.57
N ALA A 703 -19.49 -3.76 16.99
CA ALA A 703 -19.23 -2.63 17.88
C ALA A 703 -18.63 -3.04 19.24
N HIS A 704 -18.86 -4.28 19.72
CA HIS A 704 -18.23 -4.78 20.94
C HIS A 704 -16.75 -5.07 20.72
N GLN A 705 -16.43 -5.78 19.62
CA GLN A 705 -15.05 -6.07 19.21
C GLN A 705 -14.25 -4.77 19.00
N ILE A 706 -14.83 -3.77 18.34
CA ILE A 706 -14.16 -2.47 18.12
C ILE A 706 -13.83 -1.77 19.46
N ARG A 707 -14.71 -1.84 20.46
CA ARG A 707 -14.43 -1.29 21.79
C ARG A 707 -13.31 -2.05 22.50
N ALA A 708 -13.31 -3.38 22.41
CA ALA A 708 -12.26 -4.23 22.97
C ALA A 708 -10.88 -3.96 22.33
N LEU A 709 -10.83 -3.78 21.00
CA LEU A 709 -9.63 -3.33 20.29
C LEU A 709 -9.13 -1.98 20.80
N GLY A 710 -10.04 -1.02 20.99
CA GLY A 710 -9.70 0.30 21.54
C GLY A 710 -9.19 0.27 22.97
N ALA A 711 -9.47 -0.80 23.71
CA ALA A 711 -8.93 -1.09 25.04
C ALA A 711 -7.68 -2.00 24.99
N LEU A 712 -7.13 -2.26 23.81
CA LEU A 712 -5.98 -3.14 23.56
C LEU A 712 -6.16 -4.58 24.08
N THR A 713 -7.40 -5.08 24.04
CA THR A 713 -7.72 -6.47 24.38
C THR A 713 -7.40 -7.37 23.19
N THR A 714 -6.60 -8.42 23.42
CA THR A 714 -6.28 -9.43 22.39
C THR A 714 -7.49 -10.31 22.08
N TRP A 715 -7.48 -11.03 20.95
CA TRP A 715 -8.58 -11.92 20.58
C TRP A 715 -8.84 -12.97 21.68
N ASP A 716 -7.79 -13.65 22.14
CA ASP A 716 -7.91 -14.75 23.11
C ASP A 716 -8.47 -14.26 24.46
N GLN A 717 -8.10 -13.04 24.87
CA GLN A 717 -8.68 -12.40 26.06
C GLN A 717 -10.15 -12.01 25.84
N PHE A 718 -10.50 -11.50 24.66
CA PHE A 718 -11.87 -11.16 24.31
C PHE A 718 -12.76 -12.40 24.29
N GLU A 719 -12.32 -13.48 23.62
CA GLU A 719 -13.03 -14.75 23.56
C GLU A 719 -13.23 -15.39 24.93
N GLN A 720 -12.18 -15.38 25.78
CA GLN A 720 -12.31 -15.85 27.16
C GLN A 720 -13.34 -15.03 27.94
N ALA A 721 -13.30 -13.70 27.83
CA ALA A 721 -14.25 -12.83 28.52
C ALA A 721 -15.70 -13.05 28.02
N MET A 722 -15.90 -13.28 26.72
CA MET A 722 -17.21 -13.59 26.15
C MET A 722 -17.73 -14.94 26.65
N THR A 723 -16.85 -15.95 26.68
CA THR A 723 -17.17 -17.29 27.23
C THR A 723 -17.56 -17.21 28.70
N ASP A 724 -16.82 -16.46 29.51
CA ASP A 724 -17.10 -16.25 30.95
C ASP A 724 -18.45 -15.53 31.17
N LEU A 725 -18.89 -14.71 30.22
CA LEU A 725 -20.19 -14.03 30.21
C LEU A 725 -21.33 -14.89 29.63
N GLY A 726 -21.02 -16.09 29.10
CA GLY A 726 -21.98 -16.99 28.46
C GLY A 726 -22.52 -16.49 27.11
N LEU A 727 -21.72 -15.72 26.37
CA LEU A 727 -22.07 -15.09 25.09
C LEU A 727 -21.36 -15.71 23.90
#